data_AF-A0A8T0D7H2-F1
#
_entry.id   AF-A0A8T0D7H2-F1
#
_cell.length_a   1.000
_cell.length_b   1.000
_cell.length_c   1.000
_cell.angle_alpha   90.00
_cell.angle_beta   90.00
_cell.angle_gamma   90.00
#
_symmetry.space_group_name_H-M   'P 1'
#
loop_
_entity.id
_entity.type
_entity.pdbx_description
1 polymer ?
#
loop_
_entity_poly.entity_id
_entity_poly.type
_entity_poly.pdbx_seq_one_letter_code
_entity_poly.pdbx_strand_id
1 'polypeptide(L)'
;MFYKPEEINAVEVPEINKLFQLDPWLEPYRYEIKRRYKCFLDFLKWIEHVGGLDQFTQGYKEFGINVREDGTIICREWAPGAKEVYLRGDFNDWKEFTHPYKNVGFGKWELTIPSNSGAPAIPHLSIVKLLIVTHDGRRLDRLSPWAPYVVCINENKIYDQVMYNPPERYQAKYPHPPRPKSLRIYECHVGISSSEPKVASYTHFKDNILPRIKNLGYNAIQLMAVMEHAYYASFGYQVTSFFAASSRYGTPDELRALVDEAHRLGLAVLLDVVHSHASKNTNDGLNQFDGTDACYFHNGGRGVHELWDSRLFNYTELEVLRFLMSNLRWWIDEYGFDGFRFDGVMSMLYHHHGLMTSFSGNYGEYFGLSVDTESLTYLMLANHYLHNKYPFIITIAEEVSGMPTLCRPVSEGGGGFDYRLAMAIPDKWIELLKKYRDEDWNMGNIVHTLTNRRHGEANIAYAECHDQALVGDKTLSFWLMDKEMYWNMSTISPPNLIIDRGIALHKMIRFITHTLGGEGYLNFMGNEFGHPEWLDFPRAGNNSSYHYARRQWNLVDDPMLRYKYLNNWDRAMQHLEERYGWLAAPQAYVSRKDEGDKVVAFERAGVLFIFNFHPTQSFTGYKIGVETPGRYHNVLDSDREEFGGFSRLDPSTEFFTCSEPWDGRQNCVYVYLPCRTCITLAWE
;
A
#
# COMPACT_ATOMS: atom_id res chain seq x y z
N MET A 1 -13.25 27.61 -4.71
CA MET A 1 -14.51 28.00 -5.39
C MET A 1 -15.46 28.58 -4.35
N PHE A 2 -16.08 29.74 -4.62
CA PHE A 2 -17.06 30.34 -3.72
C PHE A 2 -18.46 29.96 -4.22
N TYR A 3 -19.15 29.11 -3.48
CA TYR A 3 -20.55 28.76 -3.76
C TYR A 3 -21.48 29.58 -2.87
N LYS A 4 -22.63 29.95 -3.40
CA LYS A 4 -23.71 30.51 -2.60
C LYS A 4 -24.34 29.38 -1.75
N PRO A 5 -24.84 29.68 -0.54
CA PRO A 5 -25.50 28.69 0.30
C PRO A 5 -26.65 27.95 -0.40
N GLU A 6 -27.39 28.65 -1.27
CA GLU A 6 -28.49 28.06 -2.03
C GLU A 6 -28.00 27.00 -3.02
N GLU A 7 -26.84 27.19 -3.64
CA GLU A 7 -26.23 26.22 -4.55
C GLU A 7 -25.85 24.95 -3.81
N ILE A 8 -25.28 25.07 -2.60
CA ILE A 8 -24.90 23.93 -1.77
C ILE A 8 -26.14 23.20 -1.25
N ASN A 9 -27.16 23.95 -0.81
CA ASN A 9 -28.40 23.36 -0.32
C ASN A 9 -29.16 22.59 -1.41
N ALA A 10 -29.04 23.00 -2.67
CA ALA A 10 -29.64 22.32 -3.82
C ALA A 10 -28.89 21.04 -4.25
N VAL A 11 -27.66 20.79 -3.77
CA VAL A 11 -26.91 19.57 -4.12
C VAL A 11 -27.65 18.34 -3.63
N GLU A 12 -27.79 17.34 -4.48
CA GLU A 12 -28.28 16.02 -4.07
C GLU A 12 -27.12 15.04 -4.04
N VAL A 13 -26.83 14.52 -2.85
CA VAL A 13 -25.88 13.42 -2.65
C VAL A 13 -26.71 12.14 -2.60
N PRO A 14 -26.60 11.22 -3.58
CA PRO A 14 -27.59 10.17 -3.83
C PRO A 14 -27.95 9.32 -2.61
N GLU A 15 -26.95 8.92 -1.82
CA GLU A 15 -27.12 7.95 -0.73
C GLU A 15 -26.72 8.50 0.64
N ILE A 16 -26.72 9.83 0.79
CA ILE A 16 -26.25 10.51 2.02
C ILE A 16 -27.01 10.09 3.29
N ASN A 17 -28.26 9.65 3.17
CA ASN A 17 -29.02 9.18 4.31
C ASN A 17 -28.46 7.87 4.89
N LYS A 18 -27.85 7.00 4.07
CA LYS A 18 -27.15 5.80 4.56
C LYS A 18 -25.98 6.19 5.45
N LEU A 19 -25.25 7.23 5.06
CA LEU A 19 -24.13 7.76 5.83
C LEU A 19 -24.57 8.27 7.20
N PHE A 20 -25.64 9.08 7.28
CA PHE A 20 -26.12 9.62 8.56
C PHE A 20 -26.84 8.58 9.44
N GLN A 21 -27.40 7.52 8.84
CA GLN A 21 -27.90 6.37 9.61
C GLN A 21 -26.76 5.57 10.23
N LEU A 22 -25.65 5.40 9.50
CA LEU A 22 -24.46 4.71 9.99
C LEU A 22 -23.73 5.54 11.06
N ASP A 23 -23.60 6.84 10.83
CA ASP A 23 -22.94 7.78 11.75
C ASP A 23 -23.72 9.11 11.88
N PRO A 24 -24.64 9.20 12.87
CA PRO A 24 -25.41 10.41 13.11
C PRO A 24 -24.58 11.63 13.52
N TRP A 25 -23.34 11.47 13.98
CA TRP A 25 -22.47 12.59 14.38
C TRP A 25 -21.98 13.43 13.18
N LEU A 26 -22.18 12.94 11.96
CA LEU A 26 -21.91 13.68 10.73
C LEU A 26 -23.00 14.69 10.37
N GLU A 27 -24.20 14.59 10.96
CA GLU A 27 -25.35 15.45 10.62
C GLU A 27 -25.03 16.96 10.73
N PRO A 28 -24.33 17.47 11.77
CA PRO A 28 -23.94 18.88 11.84
C PRO A 28 -23.03 19.34 10.69
N TYR A 29 -22.35 18.40 10.02
CA TYR A 29 -21.41 18.66 8.92
C TYR A 29 -22.04 18.42 7.54
N ARG A 30 -23.35 18.19 7.47
CA ARG A 30 -24.09 17.97 6.20
C ARG A 30 -23.78 19.05 5.16
N TYR A 31 -23.76 20.32 5.55
CA TYR A 31 -23.46 21.41 4.63
C TYR A 31 -22.08 21.26 3.98
N GLU A 32 -21.06 20.91 4.77
CA GLU A 32 -19.69 20.73 4.29
C GLU A 32 -19.56 19.50 3.39
N ILE A 33 -20.23 18.38 3.73
CA ILE A 33 -20.30 17.18 2.88
C ILE A 33 -20.91 17.54 1.52
N LYS A 34 -22.04 18.27 1.51
CA LYS A 34 -22.70 18.72 0.27
C LYS A 34 -21.81 19.68 -0.53
N ARG A 35 -21.08 20.58 0.14
CA ARG A 35 -20.13 21.49 -0.52
C ARG A 35 -18.99 20.73 -1.20
N ARG A 36 -18.38 19.75 -0.52
CA ARG A 36 -17.33 18.89 -1.09
C ARG A 36 -17.87 18.09 -2.28
N TYR A 37 -19.07 17.53 -2.15
CA TYR A 37 -19.72 16.83 -3.26
C TYR A 37 -20.03 17.75 -4.45
N LYS A 38 -20.37 19.03 -4.21
CA LYS A 38 -20.50 20.03 -5.28
C LYS A 38 -19.21 20.22 -6.07
N CYS A 39 -18.07 20.32 -5.38
CA CYS A 39 -16.76 20.39 -6.05
C CYS A 39 -16.55 19.19 -6.96
N PHE A 40 -16.80 17.97 -6.44
CA PHE A 40 -16.74 16.75 -7.24
C PHE A 40 -17.65 16.80 -8.47
N LEU A 41 -18.93 17.18 -8.31
CA LEU A 41 -19.87 17.28 -9.43
C LEU A 41 -19.45 18.31 -10.47
N ASP A 42 -18.88 19.44 -10.05
CA ASP A 42 -18.44 20.48 -10.98
C ASP A 42 -17.25 19.99 -11.81
N PHE A 43 -16.23 19.41 -11.19
CA PHE A 43 -15.11 18.82 -11.93
C PHE A 43 -15.55 17.67 -12.83
N LEU A 44 -16.43 16.79 -12.34
CA LEU A 44 -16.99 15.72 -13.15
C LEU A 44 -17.73 16.29 -14.36
N LYS A 45 -18.57 17.32 -14.16
CA LYS A 45 -19.26 18.01 -15.26
C LYS A 45 -18.27 18.59 -16.26
N TRP A 46 -17.19 19.25 -15.81
CA TRP A 46 -16.15 19.75 -16.71
C TRP A 46 -15.51 18.64 -17.54
N ILE A 47 -15.18 17.51 -16.91
CA ILE A 47 -14.62 16.33 -17.60
C ILE A 47 -15.60 15.79 -18.65
N GLU A 48 -16.90 15.72 -18.33
CA GLU A 48 -17.94 15.32 -19.29
C GLU A 48 -18.04 16.27 -20.50
N HIS A 49 -17.75 17.56 -20.34
CA HIS A 49 -17.73 18.50 -21.48
C HIS A 49 -16.52 18.31 -22.41
N VAL A 50 -15.46 17.63 -21.97
CA VAL A 50 -14.22 17.41 -22.74
C VAL A 50 -14.01 15.95 -23.15
N GLY A 51 -15.11 15.20 -23.31
CA GLY A 51 -15.09 13.81 -23.81
C GLY A 51 -15.36 12.74 -22.75
N GLY A 52 -15.68 13.15 -21.52
CA GLY A 52 -16.01 12.22 -20.43
C GLY A 52 -14.81 11.53 -19.81
N LEU A 53 -15.05 10.88 -18.68
CA LEU A 53 -13.99 10.22 -17.90
C LEU A 53 -13.21 9.18 -18.71
N ASP A 54 -13.87 8.46 -19.62
CA ASP A 54 -13.18 7.43 -20.41
C ASP A 54 -12.12 8.02 -21.34
N GLN A 55 -12.43 9.08 -22.09
CA GLN A 55 -11.43 9.72 -22.94
C GLN A 55 -10.39 10.48 -22.09
N PHE A 56 -10.85 11.17 -21.04
CA PHE A 56 -10.00 12.00 -20.18
C PHE A 56 -8.86 11.21 -19.53
N THR A 57 -9.11 9.95 -19.17
CA THR A 57 -8.12 9.05 -18.56
C THR A 57 -7.21 8.33 -19.56
N GLN A 58 -7.39 8.54 -20.87
CA GLN A 58 -6.51 7.99 -21.92
C GLN A 58 -5.44 8.99 -22.37
N GLY A 59 -5.09 9.96 -21.52
CA GLY A 59 -4.10 10.98 -21.84
C GLY A 59 -2.78 10.40 -22.33
N TYR A 60 -2.36 9.24 -21.81
CA TYR A 60 -1.13 8.55 -22.22
C TYR A 60 -1.11 8.11 -23.70
N LYS A 61 -2.27 7.98 -24.37
CA LYS A 61 -2.35 7.69 -25.82
C LYS A 61 -2.15 8.91 -26.69
N GLU A 62 -2.22 10.09 -26.10
CA GLU A 62 -2.11 11.39 -26.77
C GLU A 62 -0.83 12.11 -26.41
N PHE A 63 -0.47 12.14 -25.12
CA PHE A 63 0.71 12.79 -24.55
C PHE A 63 1.91 11.86 -24.47
N GLY A 64 3.10 12.45 -24.39
CA GLY A 64 4.36 11.74 -24.51
C GLY A 64 4.72 11.48 -25.97
N ILE A 65 5.56 10.47 -26.19
CA ILE A 65 6.09 10.10 -27.51
C ILE A 65 5.46 8.77 -27.93
N ASN A 66 4.45 8.83 -28.80
CA ASN A 66 3.64 7.68 -29.19
C ASN A 66 3.93 7.24 -30.63
N VAL A 67 4.15 5.94 -30.84
CA VAL A 67 4.31 5.34 -32.17
C VAL A 67 2.94 4.87 -32.68
N ARG A 68 2.58 5.26 -33.90
CA ARG A 68 1.38 4.79 -34.61
C ARG A 68 1.68 3.53 -35.41
N GLU A 69 0.63 2.82 -35.83
CA GLU A 69 0.74 1.57 -36.59
C GLU A 69 1.48 1.73 -37.93
N ASP A 70 1.41 2.92 -38.55
CA ASP A 70 2.12 3.27 -39.79
C ASP A 70 3.59 3.69 -39.56
N GLY A 71 4.07 3.58 -38.32
CA GLY A 71 5.40 3.99 -37.87
C GLY A 71 5.54 5.49 -37.61
N THR A 72 4.50 6.30 -37.82
CA THR A 72 4.53 7.74 -37.53
C THR A 72 4.64 7.96 -36.02
N ILE A 73 5.52 8.86 -35.59
CA ILE A 73 5.64 9.21 -34.18
C ILE A 73 4.89 10.52 -33.93
N ILE A 74 3.92 10.49 -33.01
CA ILE A 74 3.20 11.67 -32.53
C ILE A 74 3.68 11.99 -31.13
N CYS A 75 4.22 13.18 -30.97
CA CYS A 75 4.65 13.69 -29.68
C CYS A 75 3.72 14.82 -29.23
N ARG A 76 3.31 14.80 -27.96
CA ARG A 76 2.54 15.90 -27.36
C ARG A 76 2.94 16.13 -25.92
N GLU A 77 3.13 17.39 -25.55
CA GLU A 77 3.51 17.80 -24.20
C GLU A 77 2.69 18.99 -23.70
N TRP A 78 2.50 19.09 -22.39
CA TRP A 78 1.90 20.26 -21.74
C TRP A 78 2.98 21.05 -20.99
N ALA A 79 3.34 22.20 -21.55
CA ALA A 79 4.41 23.08 -21.06
C ALA A 79 3.98 24.55 -21.26
N PRO A 80 3.03 25.06 -20.46
CA PRO A 80 2.43 26.38 -20.67
C PRO A 80 3.43 27.54 -20.49
N GLY A 81 4.44 27.39 -19.63
CA GLY A 81 5.49 28.39 -19.40
C GLY A 81 6.67 28.34 -20.37
N ALA A 82 6.69 27.37 -21.30
CA ALA A 82 7.75 27.26 -22.29
C ALA A 82 7.60 28.31 -23.40
N LYS A 83 8.72 28.89 -23.85
CA LYS A 83 8.78 29.76 -25.03
C LYS A 83 8.84 28.92 -26.31
N GLU A 84 9.68 27.90 -26.32
CA GLU A 84 9.83 26.95 -27.44
C GLU A 84 10.12 25.55 -26.88
N VAL A 85 9.68 24.52 -27.61
CA VAL A 85 9.87 23.10 -27.23
C VAL A 85 10.40 22.34 -28.43
N TYR A 86 11.42 21.50 -28.23
CA TYR A 86 12.05 20.69 -29.27
C TYR A 86 12.29 19.26 -28.79
N LEU A 87 12.33 18.31 -29.73
CA LEU A 87 12.84 16.96 -29.47
C LEU A 87 14.29 16.84 -29.94
N ARG A 88 15.13 16.19 -29.14
CA ARG A 88 16.50 15.80 -29.53
C ARG A 88 16.87 14.45 -28.95
N GLY A 89 17.90 13.82 -29.49
CA GLY A 89 18.39 12.54 -28.98
C GLY A 89 19.36 11.89 -29.95
N ASP A 90 19.59 10.59 -29.77
CA ASP A 90 20.52 9.83 -30.62
C ASP A 90 20.10 9.87 -32.10
N PHE A 91 18.79 9.86 -32.36
CA PHE A 91 18.21 9.83 -33.72
C PHE A 91 18.54 11.07 -34.58
N ASN A 92 18.97 12.18 -33.98
CA ASN A 92 19.30 13.41 -34.69
C ASN A 92 20.69 13.96 -34.36
N ASP A 93 21.60 13.10 -33.89
CA ASP A 93 22.94 13.47 -33.43
C ASP A 93 22.93 14.57 -32.36
N TRP A 94 21.91 14.58 -31.49
CA TRP A 94 21.71 15.58 -30.45
C TRP A 94 21.62 17.04 -30.93
N LYS A 95 21.36 17.26 -32.23
CA LYS A 95 21.24 18.60 -32.82
C LYS A 95 20.07 19.36 -32.21
N GLU A 96 20.40 20.50 -31.60
CA GLU A 96 19.40 21.41 -31.05
C GLU A 96 18.56 22.04 -32.17
N PHE A 97 17.31 22.36 -31.86
CA PHE A 97 16.40 23.14 -32.71
C PHE A 97 15.94 22.49 -34.03
N THR A 98 16.25 21.21 -34.26
CA THR A 98 15.91 20.52 -35.54
C THR A 98 14.51 19.93 -35.59
N HIS A 99 13.91 19.58 -34.45
CA HIS A 99 12.57 19.00 -34.37
C HIS A 99 11.66 19.85 -33.45
N PRO A 100 11.21 21.04 -33.92
CA PRO A 100 10.35 21.93 -33.14
C PRO A 100 8.94 21.38 -32.97
N TYR A 101 8.43 21.44 -31.74
CA TYR A 101 7.01 21.29 -31.48
C TYR A 101 6.28 22.59 -31.86
N LYS A 102 5.04 22.44 -32.33
CA LYS A 102 4.11 23.53 -32.59
C LYS A 102 3.22 23.74 -31.38
N ASN A 103 3.09 24.97 -30.91
CA ASN A 103 2.10 25.32 -29.89
C ASN A 103 0.70 25.21 -30.50
N VAL A 104 -0.17 24.39 -29.90
CA VAL A 104 -1.54 24.14 -30.38
C VAL A 104 -2.61 24.78 -29.48
N GLY A 105 -2.20 25.71 -28.61
CA GLY A 105 -3.07 26.37 -27.64
C GLY A 105 -3.12 25.66 -26.28
N PHE A 106 -3.67 26.34 -25.27
CA PHE A 106 -3.79 25.86 -23.89
C PHE A 106 -2.47 25.36 -23.26
N GLY A 107 -1.32 25.87 -23.73
CA GLY A 107 0.00 25.44 -23.28
C GLY A 107 0.45 24.07 -23.79
N LYS A 108 -0.25 23.50 -24.78
CA LYS A 108 0.07 22.20 -25.39
C LYS A 108 0.95 22.38 -26.60
N TRP A 109 1.86 21.43 -26.80
CA TRP A 109 2.87 21.42 -27.85
C TRP A 109 2.81 20.10 -28.59
N GLU A 110 2.87 20.11 -29.92
CA GLU A 110 2.79 18.91 -30.76
C GLU A 110 3.88 18.83 -31.81
N LEU A 111 4.38 17.62 -32.03
CA LEU A 111 5.33 17.29 -33.09
C LEU A 111 4.90 15.99 -33.76
N THR A 112 4.99 15.94 -35.08
CA THR A 112 4.79 14.70 -35.85
C THR A 112 6.08 14.40 -36.60
N ILE A 113 6.63 13.21 -36.37
CA ILE A 113 7.82 12.72 -37.08
C ILE A 113 7.36 11.60 -38.02
N PRO A 114 7.49 11.78 -39.35
CA PRO A 114 7.05 10.77 -40.31
C PRO A 114 7.87 9.48 -40.18
N SER A 115 7.26 8.36 -40.54
CA SER A 115 7.96 7.08 -40.55
C SER A 115 9.06 7.05 -41.61
N ASN A 116 10.09 6.23 -41.38
CA ASN A 116 11.12 5.92 -42.35
C ASN A 116 10.78 4.57 -43.02
N SER A 117 10.17 4.63 -44.21
CA SER A 117 9.78 3.44 -44.98
C SER A 117 8.89 2.47 -44.19
N GLY A 118 7.94 3.01 -43.40
CA GLY A 118 7.03 2.23 -42.55
C GLY A 118 7.59 1.83 -41.18
N ALA A 119 8.86 2.11 -40.89
CA ALA A 119 9.44 1.92 -39.56
C ALA A 119 9.48 3.25 -38.77
N PRO A 120 9.41 3.21 -37.43
CA PRO A 120 9.57 4.42 -36.61
C PRO A 120 10.93 5.08 -36.83
N ALA A 121 10.93 6.41 -36.98
CA ALA A 121 12.16 7.17 -37.23
C ALA A 121 13.12 7.19 -36.03
N ILE A 122 12.63 6.92 -34.82
CA ILE A 122 13.42 6.81 -33.59
C ILE A 122 13.48 5.33 -33.21
N PRO A 123 14.66 4.69 -33.27
CA PRO A 123 14.81 3.29 -32.91
C PRO A 123 14.47 3.00 -31.44
N HIS A 124 14.05 1.76 -31.15
CA HIS A 124 13.87 1.29 -29.79
C HIS A 124 15.17 1.42 -28.98
N LEU A 125 15.05 1.86 -27.72
CA LEU A 125 16.13 2.14 -26.77
C LEU A 125 17.07 3.30 -27.12
N SER A 126 16.80 4.04 -28.21
CA SER A 126 17.48 5.32 -28.44
C SER A 126 17.11 6.33 -27.37
N ILE A 127 18.11 7.10 -26.92
CA ILE A 127 17.91 8.16 -25.94
C ILE A 127 17.22 9.35 -26.60
N VAL A 128 16.25 9.93 -25.90
CA VAL A 128 15.51 11.13 -26.30
C VAL A 128 15.39 12.09 -25.12
N LYS A 129 15.39 13.40 -25.41
CA LYS A 129 15.11 14.47 -24.45
C LYS A 129 14.28 15.58 -25.08
N LEU A 130 13.47 16.20 -24.24
CA LEU A 130 12.82 17.47 -24.56
C LEU A 130 13.79 18.60 -24.25
N LEU A 131 13.95 19.50 -25.21
CA LEU A 131 14.66 20.76 -25.01
C LEU A 131 13.62 21.87 -24.85
N ILE A 132 13.49 22.38 -23.63
CA ILE A 132 12.62 23.49 -23.28
C ILE A 132 13.43 24.78 -23.31
N VAL A 133 13.00 25.74 -24.14
CA VAL A 133 13.53 27.10 -24.13
C VAL A 133 12.58 27.98 -23.34
N THR A 134 13.07 28.64 -22.30
CA THR A 134 12.28 29.52 -21.45
C THR A 134 12.26 30.96 -21.98
N HIS A 135 11.35 31.79 -21.47
CA HIS A 135 11.25 33.20 -21.87
C HIS A 135 12.49 34.04 -21.54
N ASP A 136 13.24 33.67 -20.50
CA ASP A 136 14.52 34.28 -20.13
C ASP A 136 15.73 33.70 -20.90
N GLY A 137 15.49 32.81 -21.86
CA GLY A 137 16.51 32.29 -22.79
C GLY A 137 17.32 31.10 -22.26
N ARG A 138 16.98 30.54 -21.09
CA ARG A 138 17.57 29.28 -20.61
C ARG A 138 17.14 28.12 -21.51
N ARG A 139 18.02 27.13 -21.60
CA ARG A 139 17.81 25.87 -22.32
C ARG A 139 17.82 24.74 -21.30
N LEU A 140 16.73 24.02 -21.20
CA LEU A 140 16.51 23.02 -20.17
C LEU A 140 16.26 21.67 -20.84
N ASP A 141 17.10 20.69 -20.54
CA ASP A 141 16.80 19.30 -20.88
C ASP A 141 15.80 18.75 -19.88
N ARG A 142 14.77 18.08 -20.40
CA ARG A 142 13.73 17.42 -19.62
C ARG A 142 13.40 16.07 -20.20
N LEU A 143 12.97 15.16 -19.32
CA LEU A 143 12.29 13.94 -19.73
C LEU A 143 10.81 14.26 -19.91
N SER A 144 10.13 13.54 -20.80
CA SER A 144 8.68 13.63 -20.90
C SER A 144 8.03 13.23 -19.57
N PRO A 145 7.07 14.01 -19.02
CA PRO A 145 6.26 13.59 -17.88
C PRO A 145 5.55 12.25 -18.10
N TRP A 146 5.33 11.89 -19.37
CA TRP A 146 4.62 10.71 -19.84
C TRP A 146 5.57 9.59 -20.29
N ALA A 147 6.87 9.69 -19.98
CA ALA A 147 7.84 8.68 -20.36
C ALA A 147 7.49 7.30 -19.75
N PRO A 148 7.32 6.24 -20.58
CA PRO A 148 7.01 4.90 -20.08
C PRO A 148 8.25 4.13 -19.60
N TYR A 149 9.45 4.62 -19.92
CA TYR A 149 10.70 4.01 -19.50
C TYR A 149 11.84 5.04 -19.55
N VAL A 150 12.60 5.09 -18.46
CA VAL A 150 13.81 5.90 -18.32
C VAL A 150 14.88 5.04 -17.68
N VAL A 151 16.14 5.25 -18.01
CA VAL A 151 17.25 4.41 -17.55
C VAL A 151 18.42 5.27 -17.10
N CYS A 152 19.21 4.76 -16.16
CA CYS A 152 20.47 5.36 -15.78
C CYS A 152 21.62 4.66 -16.50
N ILE A 153 22.23 5.33 -17.49
CA ILE A 153 23.30 4.77 -18.34
C ILE A 153 24.67 5.23 -17.82
N ASN A 154 25.69 4.37 -17.86
CA ASN A 154 27.11 4.69 -17.58
C ASN A 154 27.44 5.23 -16.16
N GLU A 155 26.76 4.75 -15.12
CA GLU A 155 26.95 5.27 -13.74
C GLU A 155 26.68 6.79 -13.60
N ASN A 156 25.95 7.39 -14.55
CA ASN A 156 25.53 8.78 -14.47
C ASN A 156 24.65 9.01 -13.22
N LYS A 157 24.58 10.26 -12.77
CA LYS A 157 23.66 10.65 -11.67
C LYS A 157 22.26 11.05 -12.16
N ILE A 158 22.05 11.13 -13.47
CA ILE A 158 20.83 11.64 -14.10
C ILE A 158 20.29 10.56 -15.04
N TYR A 159 18.99 10.32 -14.99
CA TYR A 159 18.32 9.38 -15.89
C TYR A 159 18.10 9.97 -17.28
N ASP A 160 18.07 9.06 -18.26
CA ASP A 160 17.77 9.35 -19.65
C ASP A 160 16.46 8.67 -20.04
N GLN A 161 15.58 9.38 -20.76
CA GLN A 161 14.42 8.76 -21.38
C GLN A 161 14.87 7.99 -22.61
N VAL A 162 14.39 6.76 -22.73
CA VAL A 162 14.65 5.91 -23.90
C VAL A 162 13.35 5.57 -24.60
N MET A 163 13.43 5.41 -25.92
CA MET A 163 12.27 5.04 -26.71
C MET A 163 11.86 3.59 -26.43
N TYR A 164 10.78 3.38 -25.66
CA TYR A 164 10.28 2.05 -25.36
C TYR A 164 9.20 1.61 -26.37
N ASN A 165 9.64 0.96 -27.44
CA ASN A 165 8.79 0.40 -28.48
C ASN A 165 9.41 -0.93 -28.98
N PRO A 166 9.40 -1.98 -28.15
CA PRO A 166 10.01 -3.25 -28.53
C PRO A 166 9.30 -3.85 -29.76
N PRO A 167 10.01 -4.57 -30.66
CA PRO A 167 9.40 -5.19 -31.83
C PRO A 167 8.27 -6.17 -31.48
N GLU A 168 8.42 -6.86 -30.36
CA GLU A 168 7.41 -7.73 -29.78
C GLU A 168 7.17 -7.29 -28.34
N ARG A 169 5.93 -6.90 -28.03
CA ARG A 169 5.49 -6.57 -26.67
C ARG A 169 4.92 -7.80 -26.00
N TYR A 170 5.24 -7.98 -24.71
CA TYR A 170 4.59 -8.97 -23.87
C TYR A 170 3.05 -8.84 -23.91
N GLN A 171 2.36 -9.95 -24.19
CA GLN A 171 0.91 -10.04 -24.17
C GLN A 171 0.47 -10.80 -22.92
N ALA A 172 -0.38 -10.17 -22.09
CA ALA A 172 -0.99 -10.81 -20.94
C ALA A 172 -1.81 -12.04 -21.36
N LYS A 173 -1.71 -13.13 -20.60
CA LYS A 173 -2.31 -14.42 -20.92
C LYS A 173 -3.43 -14.78 -19.95
N TYR A 174 -3.40 -14.23 -18.74
CA TYR A 174 -4.32 -14.57 -17.68
C TYR A 174 -5.24 -13.38 -17.37
N PRO A 175 -6.51 -13.63 -17.03
CA PRO A 175 -7.40 -12.56 -16.60
C PRO A 175 -7.08 -12.12 -15.17
N HIS A 176 -7.54 -10.93 -14.81
CA HIS A 176 -7.59 -10.48 -13.43
C HIS A 176 -8.26 -11.54 -12.53
N PRO A 177 -7.69 -11.83 -11.34
CA PRO A 177 -8.33 -12.71 -10.38
C PRO A 177 -9.65 -12.10 -9.86
N PRO A 178 -10.61 -12.93 -9.41
CA PRO A 178 -11.80 -12.42 -8.74
C PRO A 178 -11.43 -11.61 -7.49
N ARG A 179 -12.19 -10.53 -7.24
CA ARG A 179 -12.01 -9.73 -6.03
C ARG A 179 -12.15 -10.61 -4.77
N PRO A 180 -11.12 -10.71 -3.91
CA PRO A 180 -11.19 -11.52 -2.71
C PRO A 180 -12.28 -11.04 -1.73
N LYS A 181 -12.89 -11.96 -0.97
CA LYS A 181 -13.86 -11.61 0.09
C LYS A 181 -13.20 -10.83 1.23
N SER A 182 -11.96 -11.19 1.55
CA SER A 182 -11.07 -10.55 2.50
C SER A 182 -9.68 -10.49 1.91
N LEU A 183 -8.91 -9.46 2.27
CA LEU A 183 -7.55 -9.29 1.76
C LEU A 183 -6.52 -9.85 2.74
N ARG A 184 -5.64 -10.70 2.22
CA ARG A 184 -4.41 -11.16 2.87
C ARG A 184 -3.27 -10.71 1.98
N ILE A 185 -2.74 -9.53 2.30
CA ILE A 185 -1.80 -8.76 1.49
C ILE A 185 -0.38 -9.10 1.90
N TYR A 186 0.45 -9.41 0.92
CA TYR A 186 1.89 -9.54 1.08
C TYR A 186 2.58 -8.31 0.48
N GLU A 187 3.04 -7.40 1.33
CA GLU A 187 3.72 -6.16 0.95
C GLU A 187 5.18 -6.43 0.56
N CYS A 188 5.60 -5.89 -0.59
CA CYS A 188 6.82 -6.27 -1.28
C CYS A 188 7.53 -5.11 -1.94
N HIS A 189 8.86 -5.23 -2.01
CA HIS A 189 9.71 -4.40 -2.82
C HIS A 189 10.66 -5.27 -3.66
N VAL A 190 10.57 -5.15 -4.99
CA VAL A 190 11.29 -6.03 -5.93
C VAL A 190 12.80 -5.99 -5.72
N GLY A 191 13.39 -4.79 -5.62
CA GLY A 191 14.84 -4.63 -5.58
C GLY A 191 15.55 -5.24 -4.36
N ILE A 192 14.85 -5.52 -3.26
CA ILE A 192 15.44 -6.11 -2.03
C ILE A 192 15.07 -7.58 -1.87
N SER A 193 14.41 -8.16 -2.88
CA SER A 193 13.76 -9.45 -2.77
C SER A 193 14.67 -10.66 -2.89
N SER A 194 15.95 -10.47 -3.19
CA SER A 194 16.94 -11.57 -3.21
C SER A 194 17.77 -11.61 -1.93
N SER A 195 18.46 -12.73 -1.70
CA SER A 195 19.46 -12.85 -0.62
C SER A 195 20.81 -12.26 -0.97
N GLU A 196 21.03 -11.90 -2.23
CA GLU A 196 22.24 -11.22 -2.65
C GLU A 196 22.17 -9.73 -2.30
N PRO A 197 23.29 -9.10 -1.88
CA PRO A 197 23.35 -7.67 -1.59
C PRO A 197 23.45 -6.87 -2.90
N LYS A 198 22.40 -6.94 -3.73
CA LYS A 198 22.26 -6.23 -5.00
C LYS A 198 20.78 -5.96 -5.28
N VAL A 199 20.51 -5.07 -6.23
CA VAL A 199 19.15 -4.87 -6.73
C VAL A 199 18.67 -6.14 -7.44
N ALA A 200 17.61 -6.76 -6.94
CA ALA A 200 16.95 -7.91 -7.57
C ALA A 200 15.99 -7.48 -8.70
N SER A 201 15.71 -8.39 -9.63
CA SER A 201 14.92 -8.11 -10.84
C SER A 201 13.46 -8.53 -10.74
N TYR A 202 12.61 -7.98 -11.62
CA TYR A 202 11.23 -8.43 -11.81
C TYR A 202 11.16 -9.93 -12.12
N THR A 203 12.04 -10.41 -13.00
CA THR A 203 12.14 -11.85 -13.33
C THR A 203 12.51 -12.69 -12.11
N HIS A 204 13.45 -12.25 -11.27
CA HIS A 204 13.77 -12.95 -10.02
C HIS A 204 12.57 -13.04 -9.08
N PHE A 205 11.85 -11.91 -8.89
CA PHE A 205 10.67 -11.86 -8.04
C PHE A 205 9.57 -12.79 -8.55
N LYS A 206 9.30 -12.75 -9.86
CA LYS A 206 8.35 -13.62 -10.53
C LYS A 206 8.64 -15.10 -10.28
N ASP A 207 9.88 -15.53 -10.54
CA ASP A 207 10.24 -16.95 -10.53
C ASP A 207 10.44 -17.52 -9.11
N ASN A 208 10.88 -16.68 -8.14
CA ASN A 208 11.34 -17.17 -6.84
C ASN A 208 10.48 -16.70 -5.66
N ILE A 209 9.78 -15.58 -5.79
CA ILE A 209 9.06 -14.94 -4.68
C ILE A 209 7.56 -15.17 -4.79
N LEU A 210 6.96 -15.01 -5.98
CA LEU A 210 5.53 -15.31 -6.18
C LEU A 210 5.12 -16.71 -5.71
N PRO A 211 5.89 -17.80 -5.99
CA PRO A 211 5.54 -19.12 -5.48
C PRO A 211 5.55 -19.21 -3.95
N ARG A 212 6.45 -18.47 -3.29
CA ARG A 212 6.53 -18.42 -1.82
C ARG A 212 5.29 -17.74 -1.23
N ILE A 213 4.93 -16.58 -1.77
CA ILE A 213 3.73 -15.82 -1.38
C ILE A 213 2.48 -16.68 -1.52
N LYS A 214 2.32 -17.36 -2.67
CA LYS A 214 1.17 -18.24 -2.90
C LYS A 214 1.12 -19.41 -1.92
N ASN A 215 2.25 -20.06 -1.66
CA ASN A 215 2.34 -21.18 -0.73
C ASN A 215 1.96 -20.78 0.70
N LEU A 216 2.36 -19.57 1.12
CA LEU A 216 1.98 -19.02 2.42
C LEU A 216 0.47 -18.77 2.58
N GLY A 217 -0.31 -18.66 1.50
CA GLY A 217 -1.77 -18.51 1.55
C GLY A 217 -2.27 -17.07 1.40
N TYR A 218 -1.38 -16.12 1.13
CA TYR A 218 -1.76 -14.76 0.73
C TYR A 218 -2.53 -14.79 -0.61
N ASN A 219 -3.42 -13.81 -0.78
CA ASN A 219 -4.26 -13.68 -1.97
C ASN A 219 -4.05 -12.36 -2.71
N ALA A 220 -3.27 -11.44 -2.14
CA ALA A 220 -2.91 -10.17 -2.74
C ALA A 220 -1.45 -9.81 -2.48
N ILE A 221 -0.86 -9.03 -3.37
CA ILE A 221 0.48 -8.44 -3.26
C ILE A 221 0.32 -6.93 -3.25
N GLN A 222 0.97 -6.23 -2.32
CA GLN A 222 1.18 -4.79 -2.42
C GLN A 222 2.59 -4.56 -2.97
N LEU A 223 2.70 -4.06 -4.19
CA LEU A 223 3.97 -3.90 -4.89
C LEU A 223 4.45 -2.46 -4.80
N MET A 224 5.43 -2.24 -3.93
CA MET A 224 6.03 -0.94 -3.66
C MET A 224 7.09 -0.57 -4.70
N ALA A 225 7.38 0.73 -4.79
CA ALA A 225 8.51 1.31 -5.55
C ALA A 225 8.54 0.97 -7.05
N VAL A 226 7.39 0.73 -7.67
CA VAL A 226 7.32 0.44 -9.11
C VAL A 226 7.40 1.71 -9.95
N MET A 227 6.73 2.79 -9.55
CA MET A 227 6.86 4.09 -10.20
C MET A 227 8.31 4.55 -10.10
N GLU A 228 8.90 4.98 -11.22
CA GLU A 228 10.32 5.27 -11.28
C GLU A 228 10.70 6.44 -10.35
N HIS A 229 11.80 6.23 -9.64
CA HIS A 229 12.31 7.11 -8.61
C HIS A 229 13.84 7.13 -8.68
N ALA A 230 14.47 8.29 -8.84
CA ALA A 230 15.92 8.37 -9.00
C ALA A 230 16.71 8.03 -7.71
N TYR A 231 16.13 8.29 -6.54
CA TYR A 231 16.77 8.02 -5.25
C TYR A 231 16.30 6.68 -4.68
N TYR A 232 17.11 5.63 -4.80
CA TYR A 232 16.72 4.26 -4.40
C TYR A 232 16.37 4.15 -2.92
N ALA A 233 17.08 4.86 -2.05
CA ALA A 233 16.80 4.89 -0.61
C ALA A 233 15.56 5.72 -0.21
N SER A 234 14.85 6.31 -1.18
CA SER A 234 13.49 6.84 -0.94
C SER A 234 12.44 5.74 -0.80
N PHE A 235 12.82 4.49 -1.08
CA PHE A 235 11.93 3.33 -1.04
C PHE A 235 10.74 3.43 -2.01
N GLY A 236 10.87 4.26 -3.07
CA GLY A 236 9.81 4.50 -4.05
C GLY A 236 9.04 5.81 -3.85
N TYR A 237 9.15 6.45 -2.69
CA TYR A 237 8.35 7.63 -2.36
C TYR A 237 8.78 8.90 -3.11
N GLN A 238 10.03 8.99 -3.60
CA GLN A 238 10.50 10.14 -4.37
C GLN A 238 10.36 9.91 -5.88
N VAL A 239 9.11 9.81 -6.36
CA VAL A 239 8.81 9.56 -7.77
C VAL A 239 9.32 10.68 -8.66
N THR A 240 9.98 10.31 -9.76
CA THR A 240 10.52 11.21 -10.77
C THR A 240 9.80 11.08 -12.11
N SER A 241 9.51 9.85 -12.56
CA SER A 241 8.82 9.56 -13.83
C SER A 241 7.58 8.68 -13.59
N PHE A 242 6.40 9.30 -13.58
CA PHE A 242 5.17 8.70 -13.05
C PHE A 242 4.63 7.53 -13.91
N PHE A 243 4.90 7.54 -15.22
CA PHE A 243 4.45 6.49 -16.15
C PHE A 243 5.51 5.40 -16.36
N ALA A 244 6.71 5.59 -15.81
CA ALA A 244 7.82 4.66 -16.00
C ALA A 244 7.82 3.57 -14.93
N ALA A 245 7.88 2.31 -15.38
CA ALA A 245 8.27 1.21 -14.52
C ALA A 245 9.76 1.33 -14.19
N SER A 246 10.10 1.24 -12.91
CA SER A 246 11.45 1.41 -12.39
C SER A 246 12.45 0.48 -13.08
N SER A 247 13.34 1.09 -13.84
CA SER A 247 14.32 0.40 -14.70
C SER A 247 15.37 -0.40 -13.93
N ARG A 248 15.51 -0.12 -12.64
CA ARG A 248 16.42 -0.84 -11.73
C ARG A 248 16.12 -2.34 -11.67
N TYR A 249 14.86 -2.73 -11.84
CA TYR A 249 14.45 -4.12 -11.68
C TYR A 249 14.31 -4.84 -13.02
N GLY A 250 14.36 -4.12 -14.15
CA GLY A 250 14.18 -4.68 -15.48
C GLY A 250 13.30 -3.79 -16.36
N THR A 251 12.83 -4.37 -17.46
CA THR A 251 12.03 -3.67 -18.45
C THR A 251 10.52 -3.68 -18.11
N PRO A 252 9.73 -2.77 -18.71
CA PRO A 252 8.27 -2.82 -18.63
C PRO A 252 7.67 -4.19 -18.99
N ASP A 253 8.21 -4.89 -19.99
CA ASP A 253 7.74 -6.23 -20.38
C ASP A 253 7.98 -7.28 -19.28
N GLU A 254 9.07 -7.16 -18.52
CA GLU A 254 9.32 -8.04 -17.38
C GLU A 254 8.37 -7.76 -16.21
N LEU A 255 7.95 -6.50 -16.01
CA LEU A 255 6.90 -6.16 -15.04
C LEU A 255 5.55 -6.74 -15.48
N ARG A 256 5.17 -6.62 -16.76
CA ARG A 256 3.94 -7.26 -17.29
C ARG A 256 3.96 -8.78 -17.05
N ALA A 257 5.10 -9.42 -17.31
CA ALA A 257 5.26 -10.85 -17.05
C ALA A 257 5.16 -11.22 -15.57
N LEU A 258 5.60 -10.35 -14.66
CA LEU A 258 5.44 -10.55 -13.22
C LEU A 258 3.97 -10.50 -12.82
N VAL A 259 3.23 -9.46 -13.25
CA VAL A 259 1.81 -9.30 -12.90
C VAL A 259 0.97 -10.44 -13.50
N ASP A 260 1.20 -10.80 -14.76
CA ASP A 260 0.50 -11.90 -15.43
C ASP A 260 0.75 -13.26 -14.74
N GLU A 261 1.97 -13.50 -14.25
CA GLU A 261 2.27 -14.71 -13.47
C GLU A 261 1.62 -14.70 -12.07
N ALA A 262 1.51 -13.54 -11.43
CA ALA A 262 0.76 -13.41 -10.19
C ALA A 262 -0.72 -13.73 -10.41
N HIS A 263 -1.31 -13.25 -11.51
CA HIS A 263 -2.68 -13.59 -11.92
C HIS A 263 -2.85 -15.08 -12.19
N ARG A 264 -1.88 -15.74 -12.85
CA ARG A 264 -1.88 -17.20 -13.03
C ARG A 264 -1.95 -17.96 -11.69
N LEU A 265 -1.30 -17.42 -10.67
CA LEU A 265 -1.32 -17.95 -9.30
C LEU A 265 -2.57 -17.54 -8.51
N GLY A 266 -3.47 -16.74 -9.10
CA GLY A 266 -4.67 -16.23 -8.45
C GLY A 266 -4.35 -15.22 -7.34
N LEU A 267 -3.31 -14.41 -7.52
CA LEU A 267 -2.91 -13.32 -6.62
C LEU A 267 -3.32 -11.99 -7.25
N ALA A 268 -4.09 -11.18 -6.53
CA ALA A 268 -4.30 -9.78 -6.92
C ALA A 268 -3.00 -8.99 -6.71
N VAL A 269 -2.68 -8.05 -7.60
CA VAL A 269 -1.50 -7.19 -7.49
C VAL A 269 -1.95 -5.75 -7.38
N LEU A 270 -1.69 -5.14 -6.23
CA LEU A 270 -1.93 -3.74 -5.93
C LEU A 270 -0.63 -2.95 -6.12
N LEU A 271 -0.73 -1.75 -6.68
CA LEU A 271 0.41 -0.85 -6.87
C LEU A 271 0.42 0.25 -5.80
N ASP A 272 1.59 0.61 -5.29
CA ASP A 272 1.79 1.87 -4.57
C ASP A 272 1.72 3.06 -5.54
N VAL A 273 0.74 3.92 -5.34
CA VAL A 273 0.54 5.16 -6.09
C VAL A 273 0.91 6.34 -5.22
N VAL A 274 2.02 6.98 -5.57
CA VAL A 274 2.53 8.17 -4.89
C VAL A 274 2.06 9.41 -5.64
N HIS A 275 0.80 9.78 -5.45
CA HIS A 275 0.21 10.99 -5.99
C HIS A 275 0.12 12.14 -4.99
N SER A 276 0.62 11.94 -3.76
CA SER A 276 0.66 12.96 -2.73
C SER A 276 1.69 14.07 -2.99
N HIS A 277 2.80 13.72 -3.66
CA HIS A 277 3.89 14.63 -3.96
C HIS A 277 4.74 14.10 -5.13
N ALA A 278 5.72 14.90 -5.56
CA ALA A 278 6.75 14.50 -6.52
C ALA A 278 8.15 14.92 -6.04
N SER A 279 9.18 14.24 -6.54
CA SER A 279 10.57 14.61 -6.28
C SER A 279 10.90 16.04 -6.74
N LYS A 280 11.80 16.72 -6.02
CA LYS A 280 12.37 18.02 -6.44
C LYS A 280 13.36 17.93 -7.61
N ASN A 281 13.69 16.73 -8.07
CA ASN A 281 14.54 16.54 -9.22
C ASN A 281 14.00 17.26 -10.47
N THR A 282 14.84 18.07 -11.11
CA THR A 282 14.48 18.86 -12.31
C THR A 282 15.01 18.29 -13.62
N ASN A 283 16.16 17.60 -13.59
CA ASN A 283 16.79 17.07 -14.80
C ASN A 283 16.14 15.76 -15.27
N ASP A 284 15.74 14.93 -14.31
CA ASP A 284 15.16 13.60 -14.51
C ASP A 284 13.78 13.42 -13.84
N GLY A 285 13.22 14.51 -13.30
CA GLY A 285 11.92 14.52 -12.64
C GLY A 285 10.96 15.59 -13.20
N LEU A 286 9.76 15.61 -12.65
CA LEU A 286 8.67 16.49 -13.08
C LEU A 286 8.85 17.96 -12.64
N ASN A 287 9.76 18.24 -11.69
CA ASN A 287 9.95 19.56 -11.13
C ASN A 287 10.49 20.55 -12.18
N GLN A 288 9.93 21.76 -12.22
CA GLN A 288 10.31 22.81 -13.15
C GLN A 288 10.37 22.36 -14.61
N PHE A 289 9.41 21.53 -15.01
CA PHE A 289 9.31 20.95 -16.35
C PHE A 289 9.39 22.03 -17.43
N ASP A 290 8.51 23.04 -17.39
CA ASP A 290 8.48 24.13 -18.35
C ASP A 290 9.37 25.33 -17.95
N GLY A 291 10.23 25.16 -16.95
CA GLY A 291 11.08 26.19 -16.38
C GLY A 291 10.41 27.09 -15.33
N THR A 292 9.14 26.86 -15.02
CA THR A 292 8.39 27.54 -13.94
C THR A 292 8.29 26.66 -12.69
N ASP A 293 7.91 27.23 -11.55
CA ASP A 293 7.60 26.43 -10.36
C ASP A 293 6.15 25.92 -10.33
N ALA A 294 5.27 26.37 -11.23
CA ALA A 294 3.82 26.27 -11.09
C ALA A 294 3.11 25.40 -12.16
N CYS A 295 3.85 24.67 -13.00
CA CYS A 295 3.27 23.83 -14.07
C CYS A 295 2.37 22.72 -13.50
N TYR A 296 2.95 21.64 -12.96
CA TYR A 296 2.18 20.54 -12.35
C TYR A 296 1.85 20.78 -10.86
N PHE A 297 2.45 21.81 -10.28
CA PHE A 297 2.52 22.02 -8.84
C PHE A 297 1.96 23.38 -8.46
N HIS A 298 1.59 23.57 -7.21
CA HIS A 298 1.32 24.92 -6.72
C HIS A 298 2.61 25.76 -6.74
N ASN A 299 2.46 27.09 -6.86
CA ASN A 299 3.56 28.05 -6.74
C ASN A 299 3.92 28.29 -5.26
N GLY A 300 5.19 28.63 -5.00
CA GLY A 300 5.63 29.15 -3.70
C GLY A 300 5.50 28.13 -2.57
N GLY A 301 5.25 28.61 -1.34
CA GLY A 301 5.22 27.76 -0.15
C GLY A 301 4.18 26.63 -0.22
N ARG A 302 3.01 26.88 -0.81
CA ARG A 302 1.95 25.86 -0.98
C ARG A 302 2.40 24.70 -1.87
N GLY A 303 3.36 24.92 -2.77
CA GLY A 303 3.90 23.92 -3.69
C GLY A 303 5.03 23.08 -3.15
N VAL A 304 5.37 23.21 -1.86
CA VAL A 304 6.53 22.56 -1.25
C VAL A 304 6.12 21.84 0.02
N HIS A 305 6.46 20.56 0.12
CA HIS A 305 6.35 19.81 1.37
C HIS A 305 7.69 19.89 2.11
N GLU A 306 7.74 20.66 3.20
CA GLU A 306 9.00 20.98 3.88
C GLU A 306 9.71 19.73 4.45
N LEU A 307 8.98 18.87 5.17
CA LEU A 307 9.57 17.69 5.83
C LEU A 307 10.14 16.67 4.82
N TRP A 308 9.46 16.47 3.70
CA TRP A 308 9.83 15.50 2.67
C TRP A 308 10.71 16.11 1.58
N ASP A 309 11.03 17.40 1.68
CA ASP A 309 11.77 18.16 0.66
C ASP A 309 11.24 17.94 -0.77
N SER A 310 9.91 18.02 -0.94
CA SER A 310 9.21 17.58 -2.16
C SER A 310 8.31 18.65 -2.78
N ARG A 311 7.76 18.40 -3.99
CA ARG A 311 6.79 19.27 -4.67
C ARG A 311 5.35 18.76 -4.49
N LEU A 312 4.39 19.67 -4.36
CA LEU A 312 2.97 19.36 -4.16
C LEU A 312 2.11 19.75 -5.37
N PHE A 313 1.33 18.80 -5.86
CA PHE A 313 0.49 18.95 -7.06
C PHE A 313 -0.56 20.05 -6.89
N ASN A 314 -0.86 20.73 -7.99
CA ASN A 314 -2.03 21.59 -8.06
C ASN A 314 -3.22 20.79 -8.62
N TYR A 315 -4.00 20.17 -7.73
CA TYR A 315 -5.13 19.30 -8.10
C TYR A 315 -6.29 20.05 -8.77
N THR A 316 -6.26 21.39 -8.83
CA THR A 316 -7.28 22.18 -9.54
C THR A 316 -7.04 22.31 -11.03
N GLU A 317 -5.81 22.05 -11.48
CA GLU A 317 -5.45 22.17 -12.90
C GLU A 317 -5.95 20.95 -13.68
N LEU A 318 -6.69 21.19 -14.76
CA LEU A 318 -7.29 20.11 -15.56
C LEU A 318 -6.25 19.19 -16.17
N GLU A 319 -5.08 19.69 -16.58
CA GLU A 319 -4.02 18.85 -17.15
C GLU A 319 -3.26 18.07 -16.06
N VAL A 320 -3.23 18.55 -14.81
CA VAL A 320 -2.76 17.76 -13.66
C VAL A 320 -3.74 16.64 -13.33
N LEU A 321 -5.05 16.92 -13.32
CA LEU A 321 -6.07 15.88 -13.18
C LEU A 321 -5.98 14.85 -14.32
N ARG A 322 -5.79 15.30 -15.57
CA ARG A 322 -5.60 14.40 -16.72
C ARG A 322 -4.37 13.52 -16.52
N PHE A 323 -3.26 14.10 -16.11
CA PHE A 323 -2.01 13.40 -15.82
C PHE A 323 -2.21 12.30 -14.77
N LEU A 324 -2.70 12.66 -13.58
CA LEU A 324 -2.86 11.73 -12.46
C LEU A 324 -3.93 10.66 -12.72
N MET A 325 -5.08 11.03 -13.29
CA MET A 325 -6.13 10.06 -13.61
C MET A 325 -5.74 9.13 -14.77
N SER A 326 -5.00 9.64 -15.75
CA SER A 326 -4.44 8.80 -16.82
C SER A 326 -3.34 7.88 -16.30
N ASN A 327 -2.61 8.30 -15.26
CA ASN A 327 -1.61 7.45 -14.62
C ASN A 327 -2.25 6.23 -13.94
N LEU A 328 -3.35 6.43 -13.22
CA LEU A 328 -4.12 5.31 -12.64
C LEU A 328 -4.59 4.34 -13.72
N ARG A 329 -5.15 4.86 -14.83
CA ARG A 329 -5.58 4.01 -15.94
C ARG A 329 -4.40 3.29 -16.60
N TRP A 330 -3.27 3.97 -16.78
CA TRP A 330 -2.07 3.43 -17.39
C TRP A 330 -1.59 2.18 -16.66
N TRP A 331 -1.51 2.22 -15.33
CA TRP A 331 -1.06 1.05 -14.56
C TRP A 331 -2.00 -0.15 -14.68
N ILE A 332 -3.31 0.07 -14.81
CA ILE A 332 -4.26 -1.03 -15.03
C ILE A 332 -4.18 -1.54 -16.47
N ASP A 333 -4.36 -0.67 -17.46
CA ASP A 333 -4.47 -1.06 -18.86
C ASP A 333 -3.15 -1.61 -19.42
N GLU A 334 -1.99 -1.07 -19.00
CA GLU A 334 -0.67 -1.44 -19.55
C GLU A 334 -0.03 -2.60 -18.80
N TYR A 335 -0.27 -2.72 -17.49
CA TYR A 335 0.41 -3.70 -16.64
C TYR A 335 -0.51 -4.69 -15.93
N GLY A 336 -1.83 -4.47 -15.93
CA GLY A 336 -2.80 -5.40 -15.35
C GLY A 336 -2.95 -5.31 -13.82
N PHE A 337 -2.56 -4.20 -13.17
CA PHE A 337 -2.77 -4.07 -11.72
C PHE A 337 -4.25 -4.14 -11.35
N ASP A 338 -4.53 -4.75 -10.19
CA ASP A 338 -5.88 -5.01 -9.66
C ASP A 338 -6.37 -3.91 -8.70
N GLY A 339 -5.56 -2.88 -8.50
CA GLY A 339 -5.86 -1.85 -7.51
C GLY A 339 -4.63 -1.09 -7.06
N PHE A 340 -4.85 -0.24 -6.07
CA PHE A 340 -3.85 0.72 -5.61
C PHE A 340 -3.86 0.88 -4.10
N ARG A 341 -2.68 1.10 -3.53
CA ARG A 341 -2.54 1.86 -2.29
C ARG A 341 -2.14 3.29 -2.64
N PHE A 342 -2.92 4.27 -2.19
CA PHE A 342 -2.57 5.68 -2.32
C PHE A 342 -1.75 6.08 -1.09
N ASP A 343 -0.51 6.46 -1.34
CA ASP A 343 0.45 6.77 -0.26
C ASP A 343 0.44 8.26 0.10
N GLY A 344 0.61 8.54 1.39
CA GLY A 344 0.58 9.91 1.91
C GLY A 344 -0.78 10.60 1.78
N VAL A 345 -1.90 9.86 1.83
CA VAL A 345 -3.25 10.45 1.75
C VAL A 345 -3.49 11.45 2.87
N MET A 346 -2.95 11.21 4.07
CA MET A 346 -3.01 12.20 5.15
C MET A 346 -2.34 13.54 4.74
N SER A 347 -1.21 13.50 4.04
CA SER A 347 -0.54 14.70 3.53
C SER A 347 -1.38 15.44 2.49
N MET A 348 -2.11 14.68 1.66
CA MET A 348 -3.04 15.23 0.68
C MET A 348 -4.24 15.91 1.35
N LEU A 349 -4.84 15.27 2.36
CA LEU A 349 -6.12 15.69 2.94
C LEU A 349 -6.02 16.99 3.73
N TYR A 350 -4.86 17.38 4.24
CA TYR A 350 -4.72 18.54 5.10
C TYR A 350 -3.64 19.50 4.59
N HIS A 351 -3.92 20.80 4.62
CA HIS A 351 -2.94 21.84 4.26
C HIS A 351 -1.72 21.89 5.19
N HIS A 352 -1.85 21.37 6.41
CA HIS A 352 -0.73 21.21 7.36
C HIS A 352 -0.05 19.83 7.25
N HIS A 353 -0.53 18.96 6.35
CA HIS A 353 0.03 17.64 6.05
C HIS A 353 0.15 16.68 7.24
N GLY A 354 -0.64 16.90 8.29
CA GLY A 354 -0.52 16.17 9.56
C GLY A 354 0.69 16.56 10.43
N LEU A 355 1.52 17.52 9.98
CA LEU A 355 2.72 17.95 10.72
C LEU A 355 2.33 18.65 12.01
N MET A 356 2.94 18.23 13.11
CA MET A 356 2.73 18.79 14.47
C MET A 356 1.24 18.89 14.88
N THR A 357 0.40 18.03 14.33
CA THR A 357 -1.05 18.03 14.57
C THR A 357 -1.46 16.68 15.15
N SER A 358 -2.23 16.70 16.24
CA SER A 358 -2.86 15.50 16.80
C SER A 358 -4.34 15.48 16.45
N PHE A 359 -4.86 14.28 16.21
CA PHE A 359 -6.28 14.06 15.93
C PHE A 359 -6.92 13.42 17.15
N SER A 360 -7.89 14.11 17.75
CA SER A 360 -8.59 13.64 18.94
C SER A 360 -9.78 12.74 18.61
N GLY A 361 -10.21 12.76 17.35
CA GLY A 361 -11.48 12.17 16.92
C GLY A 361 -12.63 13.18 16.94
N ASN A 362 -12.38 14.45 17.28
CA ASN A 362 -13.38 15.50 17.14
C ASN A 362 -13.64 15.78 15.65
N TYR A 363 -14.91 15.73 15.23
CA TYR A 363 -15.28 15.81 13.82
C TYR A 363 -14.92 17.18 13.21
N GLY A 364 -14.85 18.24 14.02
CA GLY A 364 -14.42 19.56 13.57
C GLY A 364 -13.01 19.60 12.98
N GLU A 365 -12.13 18.67 13.39
CA GLU A 365 -10.76 18.53 12.85
C GLU A 365 -10.76 18.06 11.38
N TYR A 366 -11.81 17.33 10.97
CA TYR A 366 -11.93 16.68 9.65
C TYR A 366 -12.88 17.41 8.68
N PHE A 367 -13.69 18.33 9.20
CA PHE A 367 -14.67 19.10 8.43
C PHE A 367 -14.42 20.61 8.51
N GLY A 368 -13.22 21.01 8.96
CA GLY A 368 -12.77 22.40 9.03
C GLY A 368 -12.04 22.88 7.78
N LEU A 369 -11.54 24.12 7.85
CA LEU A 369 -10.78 24.78 6.76
C LEU A 369 -9.36 24.24 6.55
N SER A 370 -8.87 23.40 7.47
CA SER A 370 -7.58 22.72 7.32
C SER A 370 -7.59 21.66 6.23
N VAL A 371 -8.77 21.15 5.86
CA VAL A 371 -8.91 20.09 4.86
C VAL A 371 -8.78 20.64 3.45
N ASP A 372 -7.86 20.07 2.69
CA ASP A 372 -7.69 20.38 1.29
C ASP A 372 -8.81 19.74 0.47
N THR A 373 -9.75 20.58 0.03
CA THR A 373 -10.89 20.14 -0.77
C THR A 373 -10.46 19.75 -2.20
N GLU A 374 -9.35 20.30 -2.69
CA GLU A 374 -8.88 20.08 -4.06
C GLU A 374 -8.34 18.67 -4.21
N SER A 375 -7.49 18.24 -3.28
CA SER A 375 -6.97 16.88 -3.23
C SER A 375 -8.07 15.85 -2.95
N LEU A 376 -8.99 16.12 -2.02
CA LEU A 376 -10.13 15.24 -1.75
C LEU A 376 -11.03 15.09 -2.99
N THR A 377 -11.24 16.17 -3.74
CA THR A 377 -12.00 16.10 -5.00
C THR A 377 -11.30 15.21 -6.03
N TYR A 378 -9.98 15.31 -6.16
CA TYR A 378 -9.19 14.38 -7.00
C TYR A 378 -9.38 12.92 -6.56
N LEU A 379 -9.29 12.63 -5.26
CA LEU A 379 -9.48 11.28 -4.73
C LEU A 379 -10.89 10.74 -5.00
N MET A 380 -11.92 11.57 -4.85
CA MET A 380 -13.31 11.22 -5.19
C MET A 380 -13.47 10.92 -6.69
N LEU A 381 -12.88 11.74 -7.57
CA LEU A 381 -12.89 11.51 -9.02
C LEU A 381 -12.18 10.21 -9.39
N ALA A 382 -11.02 9.96 -8.79
CA ALA A 382 -10.24 8.74 -8.99
C ALA A 382 -11.05 7.50 -8.59
N ASN A 383 -11.54 7.43 -7.35
CA ASN A 383 -12.33 6.28 -6.88
C ASN A 383 -13.64 6.12 -7.66
N HIS A 384 -14.34 7.21 -7.98
CA HIS A 384 -15.55 7.15 -8.80
C HIS A 384 -15.29 6.52 -10.18
N TYR A 385 -14.25 6.97 -10.87
CA TYR A 385 -13.87 6.42 -12.18
C TYR A 385 -13.45 4.95 -12.07
N LEU A 386 -12.55 4.64 -11.13
CA LEU A 386 -11.99 3.32 -10.97
C LEU A 386 -13.07 2.27 -10.68
N HIS A 387 -13.94 2.50 -9.69
CA HIS A 387 -14.99 1.54 -9.33
C HIS A 387 -16.09 1.39 -10.37
N ASN A 388 -16.40 2.45 -11.13
CA ASN A 388 -17.37 2.36 -12.21
C ASN A 388 -16.84 1.59 -13.42
N LYS A 389 -15.53 1.66 -13.66
CA LYS A 389 -14.92 1.05 -14.83
C LYS A 389 -14.40 -0.36 -14.60
N TYR A 390 -13.80 -0.61 -13.45
CA TYR A 390 -13.11 -1.85 -13.14
C TYR A 390 -13.77 -2.52 -11.92
N PRO A 391 -14.69 -3.48 -12.13
CA PRO A 391 -15.44 -4.10 -11.01
C PRO A 391 -14.57 -4.85 -10.00
N PHE A 392 -13.36 -5.27 -10.40
CA PHE A 392 -12.40 -5.97 -9.55
C PHE A 392 -11.54 -5.02 -8.70
N ILE A 393 -11.52 -3.72 -9.02
CA ILE A 393 -10.53 -2.79 -8.47
C ILE A 393 -10.62 -2.69 -6.96
N ILE A 394 -9.46 -2.58 -6.32
CA ILE A 394 -9.34 -2.34 -4.87
C ILE A 394 -8.54 -1.06 -4.63
N THR A 395 -9.05 -0.14 -3.82
CA THR A 395 -8.30 1.06 -3.43
C THR A 395 -8.11 1.17 -1.92
N ILE A 396 -6.86 1.36 -1.50
CA ILE A 396 -6.43 1.44 -0.09
C ILE A 396 -5.86 2.83 0.16
N ALA A 397 -6.29 3.50 1.23
CA ALA A 397 -5.70 4.75 1.69
C ALA A 397 -4.65 4.53 2.79
N GLU A 398 -3.44 5.03 2.58
CA GLU A 398 -2.47 5.23 3.66
C GLU A 398 -2.79 6.55 4.38
N GLU A 399 -3.63 6.45 5.40
CA GLU A 399 -4.20 7.62 6.09
C GLU A 399 -4.28 7.37 7.59
N VAL A 400 -3.48 8.13 8.37
CA VAL A 400 -3.33 7.96 9.82
C VAL A 400 -4.38 8.72 10.63
N SER A 401 -4.84 9.88 10.16
CA SER A 401 -5.60 10.84 10.97
C SER A 401 -6.89 10.27 11.54
N GLY A 402 -7.59 9.42 10.80
CA GLY A 402 -8.90 8.95 11.25
C GLY A 402 -10.07 9.42 10.39
N MET A 403 -9.84 10.03 9.23
CA MET A 403 -10.85 10.84 8.55
C MET A 403 -12.16 10.06 8.33
N PRO A 404 -13.28 10.49 8.95
CA PRO A 404 -14.58 9.89 8.72
C PRO A 404 -14.94 9.89 7.24
N THR A 405 -15.65 8.86 6.79
CA THR A 405 -16.22 8.74 5.44
C THR A 405 -15.22 8.52 4.31
N LEU A 406 -13.92 8.48 4.61
CA LEU A 406 -12.88 8.27 3.60
C LEU A 406 -13.05 6.92 2.88
N CYS A 407 -13.43 5.88 3.63
CA CYS A 407 -13.68 4.54 3.10
C CYS A 407 -15.18 4.25 2.89
N ARG A 408 -15.97 5.30 2.59
CA ARG A 408 -17.37 5.19 2.18
C ARG A 408 -17.52 5.55 0.70
N PRO A 409 -18.52 4.99 -0.01
CA PRO A 409 -18.75 5.28 -1.42
C PRO A 409 -18.89 6.78 -1.71
N VAL A 410 -18.43 7.20 -2.90
CA VAL A 410 -18.61 8.59 -3.36
C VAL A 410 -20.09 8.98 -3.44
N SER A 411 -20.99 8.03 -3.76
CA SER A 411 -22.45 8.24 -3.77
C SER A 411 -23.05 8.59 -2.41
N GLU A 412 -22.37 8.25 -1.32
CA GLU A 412 -22.74 8.61 0.05
C GLU A 412 -22.12 9.95 0.49
N GLY A 413 -21.27 10.56 -0.34
CA GLY A 413 -20.46 11.74 0.02
C GLY A 413 -19.13 11.40 0.68
N GLY A 414 -18.67 10.14 0.58
CA GLY A 414 -17.37 9.68 1.06
C GLY A 414 -16.23 9.86 0.06
N GLY A 415 -15.02 9.47 0.48
CA GLY A 415 -13.80 9.51 -0.34
C GLY A 415 -13.73 8.42 -1.41
N GLY A 416 -14.48 7.33 -1.23
CA GLY A 416 -14.60 6.23 -2.18
C GLY A 416 -13.55 5.12 -2.04
N PHE A 417 -12.68 5.15 -1.04
CA PHE A 417 -11.73 4.06 -0.81
C PHE A 417 -12.43 2.80 -0.29
N ASP A 418 -11.89 1.62 -0.61
CA ASP A 418 -12.37 0.36 -0.04
C ASP A 418 -11.84 0.15 1.38
N TYR A 419 -10.55 0.44 1.59
CA TYR A 419 -9.87 0.22 2.86
C TYR A 419 -8.98 1.38 3.26
N ARG A 420 -8.63 1.43 4.54
CA ARG A 420 -7.49 2.20 5.06
C ARG A 420 -6.54 1.35 5.89
N LEU A 421 -5.30 1.80 6.02
CA LEU A 421 -4.32 1.14 6.88
C LEU A 421 -4.59 1.42 8.38
N ALA A 422 -4.54 0.38 9.22
CA ALA A 422 -4.68 0.50 10.67
C ALA A 422 -3.35 0.85 11.36
N MET A 423 -2.84 2.05 11.07
CA MET A 423 -1.45 2.45 11.37
C MET A 423 -1.14 2.58 12.87
N ALA A 424 -2.15 2.68 13.74
CA ALA A 424 -1.97 2.74 15.19
C ALA A 424 -1.61 1.37 15.83
N ILE A 425 -1.82 0.25 15.12
CA ILE A 425 -1.58 -1.09 15.65
C ILE A 425 -0.07 -1.37 15.84
N PRO A 426 0.81 -1.16 14.83
CA PRO A 426 2.26 -1.31 15.02
C PRO A 426 2.81 -0.46 16.16
N ASP A 427 2.38 0.81 16.27
CA ASP A 427 2.81 1.72 17.34
C ASP A 427 2.53 1.15 18.72
N LYS A 428 1.37 0.50 18.90
CA LYS A 428 1.02 -0.14 20.17
C LYS A 428 1.96 -1.31 20.49
N TRP A 429 2.31 -2.13 19.51
CA TRP A 429 3.24 -3.24 19.73
C TRP A 429 4.65 -2.75 20.07
N ILE A 430 5.14 -1.74 19.36
CA ILE A 430 6.44 -1.11 19.66
C ILE A 430 6.41 -0.47 21.06
N GLU A 431 5.34 0.24 21.41
CA GLU A 431 5.17 0.83 22.73
C GLU A 431 5.29 -0.23 23.84
N LEU A 432 4.55 -1.34 23.70
CA LEU A 432 4.58 -2.45 24.65
C LEU A 432 5.96 -3.09 24.76
N LEU A 433 6.60 -3.39 23.64
CA LEU A 433 7.90 -4.06 23.61
C LEU A 433 9.05 -3.16 24.09
N LYS A 434 8.93 -1.85 23.93
CA LYS A 434 9.96 -0.88 24.28
C LYS A 434 9.85 -0.37 25.72
N LYS A 435 8.62 -0.19 26.22
CA LYS A 435 8.38 0.55 27.48
C LYS A 435 7.90 -0.32 28.63
N TYR A 436 7.32 -1.50 28.36
CA TYR A 436 6.64 -2.30 29.38
C TYR A 436 7.22 -3.71 29.46
N ARG A 437 7.25 -4.27 30.68
CA ARG A 437 7.50 -5.69 30.89
C ARG A 437 6.22 -6.48 30.59
N ASP A 438 6.35 -7.75 30.26
CA ASP A 438 5.22 -8.62 29.89
C ASP A 438 4.10 -8.63 30.95
N GLU A 439 4.46 -8.64 32.24
CA GLU A 439 3.50 -8.61 33.35
C GLU A 439 2.71 -7.30 33.47
N ASP A 440 3.22 -6.21 32.88
CA ASP A 440 2.63 -4.87 32.90
C ASP A 440 1.80 -4.60 31.63
N TRP A 441 1.73 -5.55 30.68
CA TRP A 441 0.91 -5.40 29.48
C TRP A 441 -0.57 -5.36 29.84
N ASN A 442 -1.26 -4.32 29.38
CA ASN A 442 -2.68 -4.15 29.63
C ASN A 442 -3.52 -4.75 28.49
N MET A 443 -4.27 -5.81 28.81
CA MET A 443 -5.06 -6.58 27.84
C MET A 443 -6.19 -5.74 27.26
N GLY A 444 -6.83 -4.91 28.08
CA GLY A 444 -7.86 -3.97 27.66
C GLY A 444 -7.37 -2.95 26.64
N ASN A 445 -6.15 -2.43 26.79
CA ASN A 445 -5.53 -1.49 25.86
C ASN A 445 -5.15 -2.16 24.54
N ILE A 446 -4.65 -3.39 24.57
CA ILE A 446 -4.40 -4.19 23.35
C ILE A 446 -5.71 -4.37 22.59
N VAL A 447 -6.73 -4.90 23.27
CA VAL A 447 -8.05 -5.12 22.66
C VAL A 447 -8.63 -3.80 22.15
N HIS A 448 -8.57 -2.72 22.93
CA HIS A 448 -9.07 -1.41 22.51
C HIS A 448 -8.36 -0.94 21.24
N THR A 449 -7.04 -1.02 21.16
CA THR A 449 -6.29 -0.60 19.96
C THR A 449 -6.71 -1.39 18.72
N LEU A 450 -6.85 -2.71 18.85
CA LEU A 450 -7.24 -3.58 17.74
C LEU A 450 -8.71 -3.40 17.32
N THR A 451 -9.57 -2.95 18.24
CA THR A 451 -11.02 -2.85 18.01
C THR A 451 -11.53 -1.42 17.82
N ASN A 452 -10.72 -0.39 18.13
CA ASN A 452 -11.08 1.02 18.02
C ASN A 452 -11.01 1.48 16.56
N ARG A 453 -12.07 1.17 15.82
CA ARG A 453 -12.18 1.33 14.37
C ARG A 453 -13.58 1.83 14.04
N ARG A 454 -13.73 2.50 12.90
CA ARG A 454 -15.02 3.04 12.47
C ARG A 454 -15.89 1.91 11.95
N HIS A 455 -17.12 1.80 12.47
CA HIS A 455 -18.06 0.79 11.98
C HIS A 455 -18.49 1.11 10.54
N GLY A 456 -18.46 0.10 9.66
CA GLY A 456 -18.81 0.25 8.25
C GLY A 456 -17.72 0.85 7.36
N GLU A 457 -16.51 1.07 7.88
CA GLU A 457 -15.32 1.44 7.10
C GLU A 457 -14.24 0.38 7.34
N ALA A 458 -13.73 -0.22 6.25
CA ALA A 458 -12.85 -1.37 6.35
C ALA A 458 -11.39 -0.98 6.60
N ASN A 459 -10.70 -1.73 7.46
CA ASN A 459 -9.28 -1.53 7.74
C ASN A 459 -8.43 -2.74 7.35
N ILE A 460 -7.23 -2.47 6.83
CA ILE A 460 -6.15 -3.46 6.73
C ILE A 460 -5.30 -3.39 8.00
N ALA A 461 -5.30 -4.47 8.77
CA ALA A 461 -4.51 -4.61 9.98
C ALA A 461 -3.15 -5.25 9.70
N TYR A 462 -2.13 -4.82 10.43
CA TYR A 462 -0.79 -5.39 10.37
C TYR A 462 -0.08 -5.12 11.69
N ALA A 463 0.81 -6.04 12.07
CA ALA A 463 1.51 -5.96 13.35
C ALA A 463 2.79 -5.10 13.25
N GLU A 464 3.37 -5.07 12.06
CA GLU A 464 4.54 -4.28 11.66
C GLU A 464 4.53 -4.16 10.13
N CYS A 465 5.07 -3.08 9.58
CA CYS A 465 5.19 -2.87 8.13
C CYS A 465 6.64 -2.53 7.74
N HIS A 466 6.79 -2.06 6.50
CA HIS A 466 8.05 -1.63 5.93
C HIS A 466 8.75 -0.51 6.74
N ASP A 467 8.01 0.39 7.40
CA ASP A 467 8.58 1.48 8.22
C ASP A 467 9.39 0.94 9.41
N GLN A 468 8.81 0.01 10.18
CA GLN A 468 9.51 -0.60 11.33
C GLN A 468 10.67 -1.52 10.90
N ALA A 469 10.67 -1.96 9.65
CA ALA A 469 11.79 -2.71 9.11
C ALA A 469 12.98 -1.81 8.76
N LEU A 470 12.81 -0.49 8.58
CA LEU A 470 13.90 0.42 8.20
C LEU A 470 14.89 0.69 9.35
N VAL A 471 16.10 1.10 8.97
CA VAL A 471 17.14 1.55 9.90
C VAL A 471 16.63 2.69 10.78
N GLY A 472 16.77 2.53 12.10
CA GLY A 472 16.27 3.49 13.09
C GLY A 472 15.13 2.94 13.94
N ASP A 473 14.51 1.84 13.52
CA ASP A 473 13.63 1.00 14.34
C ASP A 473 14.11 -0.46 14.34
N LYS A 474 13.31 -1.36 14.92
CA LYS A 474 13.53 -2.80 14.94
C LYS A 474 12.25 -3.53 14.51
N THR A 475 12.40 -4.63 13.79
CA THR A 475 11.31 -5.58 13.54
C THR A 475 10.79 -6.16 14.87
N LEU A 476 9.56 -6.70 14.88
CA LEU A 476 9.01 -7.37 16.07
C LEU A 476 9.91 -8.50 16.54
N SER A 477 10.46 -9.30 15.61
CA SER A 477 11.40 -10.36 15.93
C SER A 477 12.64 -9.83 16.64
N PHE A 478 13.20 -8.71 16.19
CA PHE A 478 14.40 -8.12 16.77
C PHE A 478 14.12 -7.34 18.07
N TRP A 479 12.94 -6.78 18.26
CA TRP A 479 12.47 -6.29 19.57
C TRP A 479 12.34 -7.42 20.59
N LEU A 480 11.89 -8.60 20.15
CA LEU A 480 11.63 -9.74 21.02
C LEU A 480 12.88 -10.55 21.39
N MET A 481 13.82 -10.69 20.46
CA MET A 481 14.95 -11.63 20.57
C MET A 481 16.32 -10.99 20.45
N ASP A 482 16.42 -9.78 19.87
CA ASP A 482 17.66 -9.02 19.69
C ASP A 482 18.83 -9.90 19.19
N LYS A 483 20.04 -9.72 19.73
CA LYS A 483 21.25 -10.46 19.32
C LYS A 483 21.19 -11.97 19.55
N GLU A 484 20.28 -12.48 20.38
CA GLU A 484 20.14 -13.92 20.61
C GLU A 484 19.71 -14.64 19.31
N MET A 485 19.08 -13.92 18.38
CA MET A 485 18.72 -14.45 17.05
C MET A 485 19.93 -15.00 16.28
N TYR A 486 21.12 -14.43 16.47
CA TYR A 486 22.32 -14.84 15.74
C TYR A 486 22.93 -16.16 16.22
N TRP A 487 22.66 -16.56 17.48
CA TRP A 487 23.35 -17.69 18.13
C TRP A 487 22.39 -18.81 18.55
N ASN A 488 21.12 -18.50 18.80
CA ASN A 488 20.16 -19.42 19.40
C ASN A 488 18.97 -19.76 18.49
N MET A 489 19.01 -19.35 17.22
CA MET A 489 18.02 -19.75 16.21
C MET A 489 18.29 -21.13 15.59
N SER A 490 19.33 -21.86 16.02
CA SER A 490 19.49 -23.27 15.61
C SER A 490 18.54 -24.18 16.41
N THR A 491 18.03 -25.23 15.76
CA THR A 491 17.21 -26.26 16.40
C THR A 491 18.01 -27.16 17.35
N ILE A 492 19.34 -27.17 17.25
CA ILE A 492 20.24 -27.95 18.13
C ILE A 492 20.91 -27.11 19.22
N SER A 493 20.72 -25.78 19.21
CA SER A 493 21.20 -24.92 20.29
C SER A 493 20.49 -25.27 21.61
N PRO A 494 21.16 -25.11 22.77
CA PRO A 494 20.54 -25.29 24.07
C PRO A 494 19.27 -24.44 24.22
N PRO A 495 18.31 -24.86 25.07
CA PRO A 495 17.11 -24.07 25.37
C PRO A 495 17.47 -22.64 25.79
N ASN A 496 16.74 -21.67 25.23
CA ASN A 496 16.98 -20.25 25.50
C ASN A 496 15.62 -19.56 25.68
N LEU A 497 15.35 -19.10 26.90
CA LEU A 497 14.08 -18.51 27.29
C LEU A 497 13.74 -17.22 26.50
N ILE A 498 14.75 -16.49 26.00
CA ILE A 498 14.54 -15.29 25.18
C ILE A 498 14.00 -15.69 23.81
N ILE A 499 14.58 -16.72 23.18
CA ILE A 499 14.10 -17.25 21.90
C ILE A 499 12.72 -17.89 22.06
N ASP A 500 12.50 -18.67 23.12
CA ASP A 500 11.21 -19.32 23.35
C ASP A 500 10.10 -18.27 23.59
N ARG A 501 10.40 -17.21 24.37
CA ARG A 501 9.52 -16.03 24.51
C ARG A 501 9.27 -15.37 23.16
N GLY A 502 10.31 -15.12 22.39
CA GLY A 502 10.23 -14.37 21.14
C GLY A 502 9.42 -15.10 20.07
N ILE A 503 9.65 -16.40 19.89
CA ILE A 503 8.87 -17.23 18.96
C ILE A 503 7.40 -17.25 19.37
N ALA A 504 7.10 -17.45 20.66
CA ALA A 504 5.72 -17.48 21.15
C ALA A 504 5.00 -16.13 20.94
N LEU A 505 5.60 -15.03 21.40
CA LEU A 505 4.98 -13.70 21.28
C LEU A 505 4.88 -13.21 19.83
N HIS A 506 5.86 -13.53 18.97
CA HIS A 506 5.78 -13.19 17.55
C HIS A 506 4.54 -13.82 16.89
N LYS A 507 4.30 -15.12 17.15
CA LYS A 507 3.10 -15.82 16.67
C LYS A 507 1.82 -15.20 17.21
N MET A 508 1.77 -14.95 18.53
CA MET A 508 0.58 -14.42 19.21
C MET A 508 0.22 -13.00 18.76
N ILE A 509 1.21 -12.10 18.66
CA ILE A 509 1.03 -10.70 18.23
C ILE A 509 0.48 -10.65 16.81
N ARG A 510 1.08 -11.42 15.88
CA ARG A 510 0.61 -11.48 14.49
C ARG A 510 -0.80 -12.06 14.43
N PHE A 511 -1.06 -13.13 15.17
CA PHE A 511 -2.37 -13.80 15.14
C PHE A 511 -3.49 -12.95 15.76
N ILE A 512 -3.29 -12.33 16.92
CA ILE A 512 -4.32 -11.46 17.51
C ILE A 512 -4.61 -10.25 16.63
N THR A 513 -3.57 -9.69 15.99
CA THR A 513 -3.73 -8.61 15.01
C THR A 513 -4.55 -9.07 13.80
N HIS A 514 -4.24 -10.26 13.27
CA HIS A 514 -4.92 -10.88 12.14
C HIS A 514 -6.40 -11.20 12.42
N THR A 515 -6.73 -11.64 13.63
CA THR A 515 -8.08 -12.11 13.97
C THR A 515 -8.97 -10.99 14.50
N LEU A 516 -8.40 -9.95 15.11
CA LEU A 516 -9.15 -8.89 15.81
C LEU A 516 -9.02 -7.49 15.19
N GLY A 517 -7.93 -7.22 14.45
CA GLY A 517 -7.52 -5.87 14.08
C GLY A 517 -8.21 -5.23 12.87
N GLY A 518 -8.86 -6.01 12.00
CA GLY A 518 -9.26 -5.50 10.68
C GLY A 518 -10.23 -6.38 9.88
N GLU A 519 -10.57 -5.88 8.68
CA GLU A 519 -11.28 -6.59 7.60
C GLU A 519 -10.32 -7.11 6.51
N GLY A 520 -9.04 -6.78 6.63
CA GLY A 520 -7.94 -7.38 5.88
C GLY A 520 -6.68 -7.43 6.72
N TYR A 521 -5.69 -8.17 6.23
CA TYR A 521 -4.39 -8.33 6.86
C TYR A 521 -3.26 -7.98 5.89
N LEU A 522 -2.19 -7.39 6.40
CA LEU A 522 -0.97 -7.11 5.65
C LEU A 522 0.26 -7.66 6.37
N ASN A 523 1.21 -8.18 5.60
CA ASN A 523 2.54 -8.58 6.06
C ASN A 523 3.62 -8.05 5.11
N PHE A 524 4.65 -7.43 5.66
CA PHE A 524 5.82 -7.01 4.89
C PHE A 524 6.84 -8.14 4.74
N MET A 525 7.42 -8.25 3.54
CA MET A 525 8.28 -9.36 3.15
C MET A 525 9.42 -9.67 4.14
N GLY A 526 9.46 -10.92 4.63
CA GLY A 526 10.42 -11.41 5.61
C GLY A 526 9.90 -11.42 7.04
N ASN A 527 8.94 -10.56 7.39
CA ASN A 527 8.39 -10.49 8.74
C ASN A 527 7.56 -11.76 9.07
N GLU A 528 7.09 -12.49 8.06
CA GLU A 528 6.34 -13.73 8.24
C GLU A 528 7.13 -14.82 8.98
N PHE A 529 8.44 -14.86 8.77
CA PHE A 529 9.33 -15.79 9.43
C PHE A 529 10.19 -15.14 10.51
N GLY A 530 9.91 -13.88 10.87
CA GLY A 530 10.69 -13.12 11.85
C GLY A 530 12.11 -12.86 11.38
N HIS A 531 12.29 -12.34 10.16
CA HIS A 531 13.60 -11.95 9.62
C HIS A 531 14.40 -11.12 10.65
N PRO A 532 15.71 -11.42 10.85
CA PRO A 532 16.55 -10.68 11.80
C PRO A 532 16.96 -9.31 11.25
N GLU A 533 17.79 -8.59 12.03
CA GLU A 533 18.40 -7.31 11.61
C GLU A 533 17.36 -6.22 11.27
N TRP A 534 17.67 -5.39 10.28
CA TRP A 534 16.85 -4.31 9.74
C TRP A 534 17.15 -4.15 8.24
N LEU A 535 16.34 -3.35 7.57
CA LEU A 535 16.46 -2.93 6.18
C LEU A 535 17.17 -1.58 6.14
N ASP A 536 18.25 -1.46 5.37
CA ASP A 536 18.90 -0.18 5.11
C ASP A 536 19.32 -0.12 3.64
N PHE A 537 18.94 0.97 2.99
CA PHE A 537 19.23 1.18 1.58
C PHE A 537 20.60 1.84 1.39
N PRO A 538 21.27 1.65 0.24
CA PRO A 538 22.51 2.32 -0.11
C PRO A 538 22.38 3.85 -0.02
N ARG A 539 23.14 4.48 0.87
CA ARG A 539 23.18 5.93 1.07
C ARG A 539 24.55 6.38 1.58
N ALA A 540 24.79 7.69 1.59
CA ALA A 540 26.06 8.24 2.07
C ALA A 540 26.40 7.78 3.51
N GLY A 541 25.40 7.69 4.39
CA GLY A 541 25.58 7.29 5.79
C GLY A 541 25.96 5.82 6.03
N ASN A 542 25.92 4.96 5.01
CA ASN A 542 26.38 3.56 5.10
C ASN A 542 27.35 3.17 3.97
N ASN A 543 28.02 4.17 3.37
CA ASN A 543 28.95 4.00 2.26
C ASN A 543 28.33 3.29 1.04
N SER A 544 27.07 3.61 0.72
CA SER A 544 26.32 2.99 -0.38
C SER A 544 26.26 1.46 -0.29
N SER A 545 26.15 0.93 0.93
CA SER A 545 26.11 -0.51 1.16
C SER A 545 24.75 -1.11 0.78
N TYR A 546 24.80 -2.23 0.05
CA TYR A 546 23.64 -3.06 -0.23
C TYR A 546 23.49 -4.22 0.77
N HIS A 547 24.34 -4.30 1.80
CA HIS A 547 24.38 -5.43 2.71
C HIS A 547 23.04 -5.69 3.42
N TYR A 548 22.31 -4.64 3.80
CA TYR A 548 21.01 -4.75 4.45
C TYR A 548 19.83 -4.57 3.47
N ALA A 549 20.10 -4.23 2.20
CA ALA A 549 19.08 -4.05 1.17
C ALA A 549 18.73 -5.40 0.48
N ARG A 550 18.41 -6.42 1.29
CA ARG A 550 18.20 -7.82 0.85
C ARG A 550 17.24 -8.58 1.77
N ARG A 551 16.84 -9.80 1.38
CA ARG A 551 16.11 -10.76 2.22
C ARG A 551 16.82 -12.11 2.32
N GLN A 552 17.06 -12.55 3.55
CA GLN A 552 17.83 -13.76 3.85
C GLN A 552 16.97 -15.03 3.79
N TRP A 553 16.48 -15.41 2.61
CA TRP A 553 15.61 -16.59 2.41
C TRP A 553 16.26 -17.91 2.84
N ASN A 554 17.60 -17.98 2.80
CA ASN A 554 18.34 -19.11 3.33
C ASN A 554 18.03 -19.40 4.80
N LEU A 555 17.62 -18.41 5.59
CA LEU A 555 17.28 -18.60 7.00
C LEU A 555 16.01 -19.42 7.21
N VAL A 556 15.00 -19.20 6.36
CA VAL A 556 13.71 -19.90 6.45
C VAL A 556 13.73 -21.24 5.71
N ASP A 557 14.58 -21.36 4.69
CA ASP A 557 14.74 -22.58 3.90
C ASP A 557 15.61 -23.64 4.61
N ASP A 558 16.47 -23.24 5.55
CA ASP A 558 17.33 -24.16 6.30
C ASP A 558 16.53 -24.93 7.39
N PRO A 559 16.41 -26.28 7.29
CA PRO A 559 15.67 -27.06 8.27
C PRO A 559 16.34 -27.11 9.66
N MET A 560 17.60 -26.70 9.80
CA MET A 560 18.31 -26.63 11.09
C MET A 560 18.08 -25.31 11.84
N LEU A 561 17.32 -24.37 11.26
CA LEU A 561 16.99 -23.10 11.89
C LEU A 561 15.52 -23.02 12.30
N ARG A 562 15.25 -22.19 13.31
CA ARG A 562 13.93 -22.00 13.94
C ARG A 562 13.01 -21.05 13.15
N TYR A 563 13.51 -20.30 12.17
CA TYR A 563 12.69 -19.38 11.34
C TYR A 563 11.55 -20.11 10.62
N LYS A 564 11.77 -21.38 10.23
CA LYS A 564 10.74 -22.24 9.63
C LYS A 564 9.48 -22.37 10.49
N TYR A 565 9.61 -22.30 11.82
CA TYR A 565 8.47 -22.41 12.74
C TYR A 565 7.54 -21.20 12.63
N LEU A 566 8.09 -20.00 12.55
CA LEU A 566 7.33 -18.77 12.34
C LEU A 566 6.68 -18.74 10.96
N ASN A 567 7.41 -19.20 9.94
CA ASN A 567 6.90 -19.34 8.57
C ASN A 567 5.75 -20.35 8.45
N ASN A 568 5.86 -21.50 9.14
CA ASN A 568 4.81 -22.51 9.19
C ASN A 568 3.58 -21.97 9.91
N TRP A 569 3.76 -21.22 11.01
CA TRP A 569 2.68 -20.56 11.71
C TRP A 569 1.96 -19.55 10.81
N ASP A 570 2.71 -18.72 10.09
CA ASP A 570 2.13 -17.77 9.15
C ASP A 570 1.27 -18.47 8.10
N ARG A 571 1.81 -19.53 7.49
CA ARG A 571 1.07 -20.36 6.53
C ARG A 571 -0.23 -20.88 7.14
N ALA A 572 -0.15 -21.49 8.32
CA ALA A 572 -1.32 -22.05 8.99
C ALA A 572 -2.37 -20.97 9.28
N MET A 573 -1.95 -19.78 9.73
CA MET A 573 -2.81 -18.63 9.98
C MET A 573 -3.58 -18.18 8.71
N GLN A 574 -2.88 -17.99 7.59
CA GLN A 574 -3.51 -17.52 6.35
C GLN A 574 -4.50 -18.56 5.77
N HIS A 575 -4.10 -19.84 5.74
CA HIS A 575 -4.98 -20.92 5.24
C HIS A 575 -6.17 -21.18 6.15
N LEU A 576 -6.03 -20.93 7.46
CA LEU A 576 -7.15 -21.00 8.40
C LEU A 576 -8.15 -19.85 8.16
N GLU A 577 -7.67 -18.64 7.84
CA GLU A 577 -8.57 -17.54 7.46
C GLU A 577 -9.30 -17.83 6.16
N GLU A 578 -8.64 -18.41 5.15
CA GLU A 578 -9.32 -18.82 3.91
C GLU A 578 -10.46 -19.82 4.19
N ARG A 579 -10.30 -20.69 5.19
CA ARG A 579 -11.32 -21.68 5.57
C ARG A 579 -12.50 -21.06 6.31
N TYR A 580 -12.26 -20.16 7.26
CA TYR A 580 -13.30 -19.65 8.18
C TYR A 580 -13.77 -18.22 7.85
N GLY A 581 -13.01 -17.45 7.08
CA GLY A 581 -13.39 -16.14 6.55
C GLY A 581 -13.61 -15.06 7.59
N TRP A 582 -12.86 -15.05 8.71
CA TRP A 582 -13.12 -14.11 9.81
C TRP A 582 -12.80 -12.65 9.48
N LEU A 583 -11.90 -12.37 8.53
CA LEU A 583 -11.62 -10.99 8.13
C LEU A 583 -12.83 -10.36 7.44
N ALA A 584 -13.59 -11.14 6.66
CA ALA A 584 -14.83 -10.68 6.04
C ALA A 584 -16.04 -10.67 6.99
N ALA A 585 -15.90 -11.24 8.19
CA ALA A 585 -16.97 -11.29 9.17
C ALA A 585 -17.07 -9.97 9.96
N PRO A 586 -18.26 -9.68 10.54
CA PRO A 586 -18.42 -8.58 11.48
C PRO A 586 -17.37 -8.62 12.61
N GLN A 587 -17.20 -7.46 13.26
CA GLN A 587 -16.28 -7.32 14.37
C GLN A 587 -16.51 -8.37 15.46
N ALA A 588 -15.42 -8.88 16.02
CA ALA A 588 -15.45 -9.93 17.03
C ALA A 588 -16.22 -9.50 18.29
N TYR A 589 -16.86 -10.47 18.95
CA TYR A 589 -17.35 -10.30 20.31
C TYR A 589 -16.24 -10.67 21.30
N VAL A 590 -15.69 -9.69 22.01
CA VAL A 590 -14.66 -9.94 23.03
C VAL A 590 -15.30 -10.24 24.37
N SER A 591 -15.33 -11.53 24.74
CA SER A 591 -15.87 -11.98 26.02
C SER A 591 -14.91 -11.71 27.17
N ARG A 592 -13.59 -11.87 26.94
CA ARG A 592 -12.59 -11.76 28.00
C ARG A 592 -11.38 -10.92 27.63
N LYS A 593 -10.93 -10.10 28.58
CA LYS A 593 -9.71 -9.27 28.54
C LYS A 593 -9.18 -9.11 29.97
N ASP A 594 -8.77 -10.22 30.56
CA ASP A 594 -8.38 -10.33 31.96
C ASP A 594 -6.98 -9.78 32.21
N GLU A 595 -6.87 -8.75 33.05
CA GLU A 595 -5.61 -8.09 33.36
C GLU A 595 -4.75 -8.88 34.36
N GLY A 596 -5.34 -9.71 35.21
CA GLY A 596 -4.60 -10.52 36.18
C GLY A 596 -3.99 -11.72 35.48
N ASP A 597 -4.85 -12.54 34.89
CA ASP A 597 -4.48 -13.77 34.21
C ASP A 597 -3.80 -13.51 32.85
N LYS A 598 -3.86 -12.28 32.33
CA LYS A 598 -3.37 -11.89 31.00
C LYS A 598 -4.01 -12.71 29.87
N VAL A 599 -5.30 -13.01 30.02
CA VAL A 599 -6.07 -13.82 29.06
C VAL A 599 -7.01 -12.95 28.24
N VAL A 600 -6.95 -13.10 26.92
CA VAL A 600 -7.90 -12.49 25.98
C VAL A 600 -8.66 -13.60 25.27
N ALA A 601 -9.99 -13.51 25.24
CA ALA A 601 -10.84 -14.45 24.51
C ALA A 601 -11.96 -13.73 23.76
N PHE A 602 -12.21 -14.17 22.53
CA PHE A 602 -13.24 -13.57 21.67
C PHE A 602 -13.73 -14.55 20.61
N GLU A 603 -14.94 -14.30 20.11
CA GLU A 603 -15.55 -15.06 19.01
C GLU A 603 -15.64 -14.19 17.74
N ARG A 604 -15.21 -14.74 16.61
CA ARG A 604 -15.38 -14.12 15.29
C ARG A 604 -15.64 -15.19 14.24
N ALA A 605 -16.65 -14.99 13.38
CA ALA A 605 -17.05 -15.95 12.36
C ALA A 605 -17.34 -17.38 12.87
N GLY A 606 -17.93 -17.51 14.07
CA GLY A 606 -18.21 -18.82 14.68
C GLY A 606 -16.97 -19.56 15.20
N VAL A 607 -15.82 -18.90 15.21
CA VAL A 607 -14.54 -19.41 15.74
C VAL A 607 -14.23 -18.71 17.06
N LEU A 608 -13.81 -19.49 18.06
CA LEU A 608 -13.35 -19.00 19.36
C LEU A 608 -11.83 -18.90 19.36
N PHE A 609 -11.32 -17.72 19.70
CA PHE A 609 -9.90 -17.44 19.84
C PHE A 609 -9.56 -17.17 21.30
N ILE A 610 -8.51 -17.82 21.81
CA ILE A 610 -8.08 -17.71 23.19
C ILE A 610 -6.57 -17.46 23.22
N PHE A 611 -6.14 -16.42 23.91
CA PHE A 611 -4.75 -16.02 24.06
C PHE A 611 -4.39 -15.94 25.54
N ASN A 612 -3.33 -16.62 25.94
CA ASN A 612 -2.72 -16.48 27.26
C ASN A 612 -1.38 -15.75 27.12
N PHE A 613 -1.38 -14.44 27.38
CA PHE A 613 -0.18 -13.59 27.37
C PHE A 613 0.63 -13.65 28.67
N HIS A 614 0.19 -14.43 29.67
CA HIS A 614 0.89 -14.48 30.94
C HIS A 614 2.32 -15.03 30.74
N PRO A 615 3.36 -14.37 31.30
CA PRO A 615 4.75 -14.77 31.06
C PRO A 615 5.11 -16.15 31.63
N THR A 616 4.48 -16.56 32.73
CA THR A 616 4.82 -17.80 33.45
C THR A 616 3.64 -18.73 33.79
N GLN A 617 2.44 -18.21 34.07
CA GLN A 617 1.29 -18.98 34.55
C GLN A 617 0.57 -19.73 33.43
N SER A 618 0.36 -21.03 33.66
CA SER A 618 -0.49 -21.89 32.85
C SER A 618 -1.76 -22.21 33.64
N PHE A 619 -2.90 -22.28 32.98
CA PHE A 619 -4.19 -22.49 33.63
C PHE A 619 -4.81 -23.83 33.21
N THR A 620 -5.27 -24.62 34.19
CA THR A 620 -5.97 -25.89 33.94
C THR A 620 -7.44 -25.70 34.24
N GLY A 621 -8.31 -26.10 33.30
CA GLY A 621 -9.75 -25.89 33.45
C GLY A 621 -10.12 -24.41 33.51
N TYR A 622 -9.47 -23.58 32.68
CA TYR A 622 -9.81 -22.17 32.58
C TYR A 622 -11.15 -22.02 31.88
N LYS A 623 -12.07 -21.25 32.49
CA LYS A 623 -13.45 -21.12 32.01
C LYS A 623 -13.56 -19.98 31.01
N ILE A 624 -14.05 -20.27 29.80
CA ILE A 624 -14.25 -19.31 28.72
C ILE A 624 -15.72 -19.29 28.31
N GLY A 625 -16.32 -18.10 28.22
CA GLY A 625 -17.70 -17.95 27.74
C GLY A 625 -17.79 -18.10 26.22
N VAL A 626 -18.82 -18.81 25.74
CA VAL A 626 -19.14 -19.02 24.32
C VAL A 626 -20.65 -18.91 24.08
N GLU A 627 -21.08 -18.46 22.90
CA GLU A 627 -22.52 -18.33 22.63
C GLU A 627 -23.16 -19.67 22.33
N THR A 628 -22.56 -20.42 21.40
CA THR A 628 -23.22 -21.56 20.77
C THR A 628 -22.95 -22.82 21.60
N PRO A 629 -23.98 -23.50 22.10
CA PRO A 629 -23.79 -24.78 22.78
C PRO A 629 -23.36 -25.85 21.78
N GLY A 630 -22.57 -26.82 22.21
CA GLY A 630 -22.19 -27.96 21.39
C GLY A 630 -20.79 -28.47 21.70
N ARG A 631 -20.11 -28.91 20.64
CA ARG A 631 -18.77 -29.46 20.69
C ARG A 631 -17.83 -28.54 19.92
N TYR A 632 -16.71 -28.20 20.55
CA TYR A 632 -15.64 -27.43 19.96
C TYR A 632 -14.39 -28.30 19.79
N HIS A 633 -13.63 -28.09 18.73
CA HIS A 633 -12.38 -28.81 18.46
C HIS A 633 -11.24 -27.84 18.13
N ASN A 634 -10.01 -28.23 18.47
CA ASN A 634 -8.82 -27.42 18.23
C ASN A 634 -8.44 -27.42 16.75
N VAL A 635 -8.61 -26.27 16.10
CA VAL A 635 -8.29 -26.10 14.67
C VAL A 635 -6.91 -25.51 14.44
N LEU A 636 -6.40 -24.74 15.40
CA LEU A 636 -5.05 -24.19 15.36
C LEU A 636 -4.57 -23.90 16.78
N ASP A 637 -3.34 -24.32 17.07
CA ASP A 637 -2.68 -24.12 18.36
C ASP A 637 -1.22 -23.75 18.13
N SER A 638 -0.81 -22.62 18.70
CA SER A 638 0.56 -22.13 18.59
C SER A 638 1.59 -22.99 19.32
N ASP A 639 1.18 -23.86 20.25
CA ASP A 639 2.09 -24.67 21.05
C ASP A 639 2.53 -25.97 20.35
N ARG A 640 2.04 -26.25 19.13
CA ARG A 640 2.48 -27.45 18.39
C ARG A 640 3.95 -27.37 17.96
N GLU A 641 4.59 -28.53 17.87
CA GLU A 641 6.01 -28.68 17.51
C GLU A 641 6.33 -28.07 16.12
N GLU A 642 5.44 -28.21 15.13
CA GLU A 642 5.66 -27.63 13.80
C GLU A 642 5.73 -26.09 13.78
N PHE A 643 5.30 -25.46 14.87
CA PHE A 643 5.36 -24.01 15.12
C PHE A 643 6.38 -23.65 16.21
N GLY A 644 7.22 -24.59 16.65
CA GLY A 644 8.25 -24.37 17.66
C GLY A 644 7.69 -24.18 19.08
N GLY A 645 6.52 -24.75 19.36
CA GLY A 645 5.99 -24.85 20.72
C GLY A 645 6.39 -26.13 21.44
N PHE A 646 5.77 -26.42 22.59
CA PHE A 646 6.12 -27.52 23.48
C PHE A 646 5.17 -28.73 23.42
N SER A 647 4.20 -28.73 22.50
CA SER A 647 3.20 -29.78 22.28
C SER A 647 2.47 -30.21 23.55
N ARG A 648 2.03 -29.24 24.37
CA ARG A 648 1.38 -29.52 25.66
C ARG A 648 -0.12 -29.82 25.55
N LEU A 649 -0.72 -29.61 24.39
CA LEU A 649 -2.13 -29.87 24.12
C LEU A 649 -2.29 -31.11 23.24
N ASP A 650 -3.28 -31.96 23.57
CA ASP A 650 -3.69 -33.08 22.72
C ASP A 650 -4.68 -32.58 21.65
N PRO A 651 -4.33 -32.63 20.35
CA PRO A 651 -5.20 -32.16 19.26
C PRO A 651 -6.53 -32.92 19.14
N SER A 652 -6.63 -34.13 19.72
CA SER A 652 -7.85 -34.95 19.71
C SER A 652 -8.86 -34.56 20.80
N THR A 653 -8.50 -33.62 21.68
CA THR A 653 -9.38 -33.16 22.76
C THR A 653 -10.63 -32.48 22.21
N GLU A 654 -11.78 -32.99 22.62
CA GLU A 654 -13.08 -32.36 22.38
C GLU A 654 -13.47 -31.47 23.56
N PHE A 655 -13.90 -30.25 23.28
CA PHE A 655 -14.32 -29.27 24.28
C PHE A 655 -15.84 -29.16 24.27
N PHE A 656 -16.49 -29.72 25.30
CA PHE A 656 -17.94 -29.68 25.44
C PHE A 656 -18.39 -28.43 26.19
N THR A 657 -19.45 -27.80 25.72
CA THR A 657 -20.05 -26.65 26.40
C THR A 657 -20.85 -27.08 27.63
N CYS A 658 -20.77 -26.29 28.70
CA CYS A 658 -21.71 -26.33 29.81
C CYS A 658 -22.72 -25.17 29.66
N SER A 659 -23.98 -25.45 29.94
CA SER A 659 -25.07 -24.46 29.94
C SER A 659 -25.01 -23.56 31.18
N GLU A 660 -23.90 -22.84 31.34
CA GLU A 660 -23.65 -21.92 32.43
C GLU A 660 -23.19 -20.57 31.85
N PRO A 661 -23.95 -19.48 32.05
CA PRO A 661 -23.56 -18.17 31.56
C PRO A 661 -22.23 -17.68 32.17
N TRP A 662 -21.36 -17.15 31.33
CA TRP A 662 -20.05 -16.64 31.73
C TRP A 662 -19.58 -15.53 30.80
N ASP A 663 -18.98 -14.46 31.35
CA ASP A 663 -18.43 -13.33 30.59
C ASP A 663 -19.39 -12.75 29.52
N GLY A 664 -20.69 -12.70 29.86
CA GLY A 664 -21.74 -12.18 28.97
C GLY A 664 -22.12 -13.11 27.80
N ARG A 665 -21.77 -14.40 27.86
CA ARG A 665 -22.19 -15.44 26.92
C ARG A 665 -23.11 -16.45 27.60
N GLN A 666 -23.90 -17.17 26.79
CA GLN A 666 -24.91 -18.11 27.30
C GLN A 666 -24.34 -19.42 27.83
N ASN A 667 -23.19 -19.85 27.30
CA ASN A 667 -22.54 -21.11 27.61
C ASN A 667 -21.07 -20.88 28.00
N CYS A 668 -20.41 -21.93 28.46
CA CYS A 668 -18.96 -21.90 28.70
C CYS A 668 -18.27 -23.19 28.29
N VAL A 669 -16.97 -23.11 28.01
CA VAL A 669 -16.06 -24.25 27.83
C VAL A 669 -14.90 -24.15 28.83
N TYR A 670 -14.32 -25.30 29.17
CA TYR A 670 -13.14 -25.39 30.03
C TYR A 670 -11.94 -25.81 29.19
N VAL A 671 -10.86 -25.04 29.29
CA VAL A 671 -9.66 -25.23 28.46
C VAL A 671 -8.40 -25.31 29.31
N TYR A 672 -7.42 -26.07 28.85
CA TYR A 672 -6.05 -25.98 29.37
C TYR A 672 -5.30 -24.93 28.54
N LEU A 673 -4.75 -23.91 29.21
CA LEU A 673 -4.09 -22.75 28.59
C LEU A 673 -2.66 -22.62 29.11
N PRO A 674 -1.66 -23.17 28.39
CA PRO A 674 -0.26 -22.94 28.73
C PRO A 674 0.13 -21.45 28.60
N CYS A 675 1.13 -21.02 29.36
CA CYS A 675 1.67 -19.65 29.26
C CYS A 675 2.20 -19.35 27.85
N ARG A 676 2.00 -18.11 27.39
CA ARG A 676 2.40 -17.62 26.05
C ARG A 676 1.94 -18.53 24.92
N THR A 677 0.64 -18.85 24.90
CA THR A 677 0.03 -19.62 23.81
C THR A 677 -1.24 -18.96 23.32
N CYS A 678 -1.58 -19.21 22.06
CA CYS A 678 -2.92 -19.01 21.53
C CYS A 678 -3.50 -20.30 20.94
N ILE A 679 -4.79 -20.49 21.16
CA ILE A 679 -5.56 -21.65 20.73
C ILE A 679 -6.82 -21.15 20.04
N THR A 680 -7.17 -21.83 18.95
CA THR A 680 -8.35 -21.55 18.14
C THR A 680 -9.25 -22.77 18.14
N LEU A 681 -10.50 -22.60 18.55
CA LEU A 681 -11.50 -23.65 18.56
C LEU A 681 -12.61 -23.33 17.58
N ALA A 682 -13.03 -24.31 16.78
CA ALA A 682 -14.20 -24.19 15.92
C ALA A 682 -15.35 -25.04 16.46
N TRP A 683 -16.57 -24.52 16.33
CA TRP A 683 -17.80 -25.22 16.66
C TRP A 683 -18.16 -26.22 15.57
N GLU A 684 -18.65 -27.40 15.98
CA GLU A 684 -19.18 -28.45 15.10
C GLU A 684 -20.68 -28.66 15.29
#